data_AF-Q23178-F1
#
_entry.id   AF-Q23178-F1
#
_cell.length_a   1.000
_cell.length_b   1.000
_cell.length_c   1.000
_cell.angle_alpha   90.00
_cell.angle_beta   90.00
_cell.angle_gamma   90.00
#
_symmetry.space_group_name_H-M   'P 1'
#
loop_
_entity.id
_entity.type
_entity.pdbx_description
1 polymer ?
#
loop_
_entity_poly.entity_id
_entity_poly.type
_entity_poly.pdbx_seq_one_letter_code
_entity_poly.pdbx_strand_id
1 'polypeptide(L)'
;MTPEDAQAASSPDPSNGVRPEEQAFSLNLINQDIFIHEEIRRIDTVVGLSCTMSNLEKNCRDSQRLARFMKPNSFEEVPKFETVDEFQDYFKISILERRVTFDQCLFISKNYAEKRAQLADNIQNLTDDLWSKVPELNKRLDYANYVNFLITYTEMFHWIGTVMETEYQNGIHSFIPCQLIDIFHDYFETVQKAHNNGIADISNFSFLLYIRDRIVDALRDHFSIVTPMRQKKKIVEPPQEISDRYNPFDYEWLSGTVVSGKYHFPFMKFLAIDRMQQLELSYYRAVIVASKRKEELGFLKNLRIPFPQSADNANLLDKALQTNETKLRQDFCRILKILKKERGLDKTRAVLYIQKMEQFNELCGVVRNKKKSTMDQITHCEPFNIKPKLRFIAVMASIDALLLVIQRVYALFVDKEKGIYGECVPESVLLTAAQLLKITTVERCRNDDMDKEISGKLEVLRVKVHNAVKNFYIKKESINHGVFVEPDHDEAALKKIRFELTISENEFPPIVMHHASRMLWHLRQQKKELKRLNKEIHFAKAAELLWPKIDGVMFQLNKVPGICAFVSNFDDHVDREKVKEVIAASELDWMNPEPEFRAGVEIINGIHHIMDKYRGVPHCVEIRATLEAEFHAEMHFQRINGQTYKQLAAQFSQILIQEIDLTNSRIRYQTKMQTAYLAHRIARMMAGTYMDYVCNNMKNPPSRCRVRTPTPIPEDDLPEDTAEGSEEGRESEETGSETGSDYATDEGPNVGRRRVRRNVELESDDDDEDEEEDEEEEDGVERQFDPEEAARVAFLLNTFSMNGNVIFVENEGDVEDDRVPDDVIDNFIRNVRRVHMEPDMSAPYLNIPLD
;
A
#
# COMPACT_ATOMS: atom_id res chain seq x y z
N MET A 1 11.59 40.60 -71.15
CA MET A 1 13.02 40.64 -71.51
C MET A 1 13.68 39.47 -70.80
N THR A 2 14.08 38.55 -71.66
CA THR A 2 14.92 37.35 -71.54
C THR A 2 16.26 37.59 -70.83
N PRO A 3 17.15 36.59 -70.72
CA PRO A 3 16.95 35.20 -70.26
C PRO A 3 18.17 34.72 -69.41
N GLU A 4 18.07 33.51 -68.84
CA GLU A 4 19.09 32.43 -68.88
C GLU A 4 20.60 32.65 -68.66
N ASP A 5 21.11 33.77 -68.17
CA ASP A 5 22.54 33.89 -67.84
C ASP A 5 22.83 33.67 -66.36
N ALA A 6 22.75 32.41 -65.90
CA ALA A 6 23.59 31.89 -64.81
C ALA A 6 23.55 30.35 -64.72
N GLN A 7 23.69 29.66 -65.86
CA GLN A 7 24.25 28.30 -65.88
C GLN A 7 25.72 28.40 -66.27
N ALA A 8 26.64 28.12 -65.33
CA ALA A 8 27.85 27.33 -65.57
C ALA A 8 28.77 27.33 -64.35
N ALA A 9 29.08 26.11 -63.87
CA ALA A 9 30.26 25.69 -63.11
C ALA A 9 30.49 26.35 -61.73
N SER A 10 30.47 25.60 -60.63
CA SER A 10 31.46 24.56 -60.36
C SER A 10 30.93 23.45 -59.43
N SER A 11 31.07 22.21 -59.90
CA SER A 11 31.09 21.00 -59.05
C SER A 11 32.45 20.90 -58.32
N PRO A 12 32.55 20.00 -57.33
CA PRO A 12 32.66 20.31 -55.91
C PRO A 12 34.11 20.45 -55.43
N ASP A 13 34.30 21.17 -54.33
CA ASP A 13 35.57 21.23 -53.59
C ASP A 13 35.67 19.99 -52.67
N PRO A 14 36.48 18.96 -53.00
CA PRO A 14 36.66 17.79 -52.17
C PRO A 14 37.92 17.99 -51.33
N SER A 15 37.89 18.93 -50.39
CA SER A 15 38.99 19.10 -49.43
C SER A 15 38.54 19.73 -48.12
N ASN A 16 37.51 19.17 -47.50
CA ASN A 16 37.38 19.17 -46.03
C ASN A 16 37.34 17.74 -45.49
N GLY A 17 37.90 16.80 -46.25
CA GLY A 17 38.35 15.53 -45.67
C GLY A 17 39.40 15.87 -44.63
N VAL A 18 39.07 15.59 -43.37
CA VAL A 18 39.99 15.55 -42.22
C VAL A 18 41.33 15.05 -42.75
N ARG A 19 42.38 15.87 -42.61
CA ARG A 19 43.67 15.53 -43.22
C ARG A 19 44.00 14.09 -42.83
N PRO A 20 44.48 13.23 -43.74
CA PRO A 20 44.91 11.89 -43.39
C PRO A 20 45.88 11.89 -42.19
N GLU A 21 46.62 12.99 -42.00
CA GLU A 21 47.45 13.26 -40.83
C GLU A 21 46.65 13.41 -39.51
N GLU A 22 45.49 14.06 -39.49
CA GLU A 22 44.64 14.20 -38.30
C GLU A 22 43.91 12.90 -37.96
N GLN A 23 43.43 12.14 -38.95
CA GLN A 23 42.89 10.79 -38.71
C GLN A 23 43.99 9.83 -38.23
N ALA A 24 45.19 9.90 -38.81
CA ALA A 24 46.34 9.13 -38.36
C ALA A 24 46.81 9.56 -36.95
N PHE A 25 46.70 10.85 -36.60
CA PHE A 25 47.06 11.35 -35.28
C PHE A 25 46.04 10.91 -34.22
N SER A 26 44.73 10.99 -34.50
CA SER A 26 43.69 10.43 -33.63
C SER A 26 43.81 8.92 -33.48
N LEU A 27 44.08 8.17 -34.57
CA LEU A 27 44.35 6.73 -34.49
C LEU A 27 45.64 6.40 -33.74
N ASN A 28 46.69 7.23 -33.85
CA ASN A 28 47.93 7.05 -33.07
C ASN A 28 47.73 7.36 -31.58
N LEU A 29 46.92 8.37 -31.23
CA LEU A 29 46.52 8.62 -29.84
C LEU A 29 45.69 7.45 -29.29
N ILE A 30 44.72 6.95 -30.06
CA ILE A 30 43.93 5.77 -29.68
C ILE A 30 44.84 4.55 -29.50
N ASN A 31 45.81 4.32 -30.40
CA ASN A 31 46.79 3.23 -30.27
C ASN A 31 47.73 3.42 -29.08
N GLN A 32 48.11 4.66 -28.74
CA GLN A 32 48.90 4.98 -27.55
C GLN A 32 48.10 4.76 -26.26
N ASP A 33 46.82 5.14 -26.22
CA ASP A 33 45.94 4.86 -25.07
C ASP A 33 45.69 3.36 -24.92
N ILE A 34 45.52 2.62 -26.02
CA ILE A 34 45.47 1.15 -26.01
C ILE A 34 46.78 0.57 -25.48
N PHE A 35 47.94 1.08 -25.92
CA PHE A 35 49.24 0.60 -25.45
C PHE A 35 49.47 0.92 -23.96
N ILE A 36 49.17 2.14 -23.51
CA ILE A 36 49.25 2.53 -22.09
C ILE A 36 48.31 1.67 -21.26
N HIS A 37 47.09 1.38 -21.76
CA HIS A 37 46.16 0.50 -21.05
C HIS A 37 46.56 -0.98 -21.11
N GLU A 38 47.24 -1.46 -22.14
CA GLU A 38 47.80 -2.80 -22.19
C GLU A 38 49.02 -2.93 -21.27
N GLU A 39 49.79 -1.85 -21.11
CA GLU A 39 50.87 -1.74 -20.12
C GLU A 39 50.30 -1.71 -18.69
N ILE A 40 49.23 -0.94 -18.43
CA ILE A 40 48.48 -0.97 -17.15
C ILE A 40 47.86 -2.36 -16.93
N ARG A 41 47.29 -3.00 -17.96
CA ARG A 41 46.80 -4.39 -17.90
C ARG A 41 47.92 -5.33 -17.49
N ARG A 42 49.13 -5.19 -18.06
CA ARG A 42 50.30 -5.98 -17.66
C ARG A 42 50.70 -5.67 -16.22
N ILE A 43 50.74 -4.41 -15.82
CA ILE A 43 51.13 -3.99 -14.47
C ILE A 43 50.11 -4.49 -13.44
N ASP A 44 48.81 -4.26 -13.62
CA ASP A 44 47.77 -4.72 -12.69
C ASP A 44 47.66 -6.24 -12.64
N THR A 45 47.85 -6.92 -13.77
CA THR A 45 47.92 -8.39 -13.80
C THR A 45 49.18 -8.87 -13.10
N VAL A 46 50.34 -8.23 -13.30
CA VAL A 46 51.61 -8.59 -12.64
C VAL A 46 51.61 -8.23 -11.16
N VAL A 47 50.97 -7.14 -10.74
CA VAL A 47 50.80 -6.75 -9.34
C VAL A 47 49.81 -7.69 -8.66
N GLY A 48 48.69 -8.00 -9.32
CA GLY A 48 47.78 -9.06 -8.89
C GLY A 48 48.48 -10.41 -8.78
N LEU A 49 49.35 -10.76 -9.73
CA LEU A 49 50.16 -11.99 -9.72
C LEU A 49 51.26 -11.96 -8.64
N SER A 50 51.90 -10.83 -8.39
CA SER A 50 52.96 -10.69 -7.38
C SER A 50 52.39 -10.79 -5.97
N CYS A 51 51.26 -10.14 -5.71
CA CYS A 51 50.54 -10.23 -4.44
C CYS A 51 49.88 -11.60 -4.22
N THR A 52 49.48 -12.30 -5.28
CA THR A 52 48.94 -13.67 -5.16
C THR A 52 50.04 -14.72 -5.06
N MET A 53 51.14 -14.59 -5.80
CA MET A 53 52.26 -15.54 -5.76
C MET A 53 52.99 -15.55 -4.42
N SER A 54 53.19 -14.40 -3.77
CA SER A 54 53.86 -14.37 -2.46
C SER A 54 53.04 -15.06 -1.36
N ASN A 55 51.71 -15.07 -1.47
CA ASN A 55 50.81 -15.75 -0.54
C ASN A 55 50.54 -17.22 -0.93
N LEU A 56 50.70 -17.59 -2.20
CA LEU A 56 50.37 -18.93 -2.74
C LEU A 56 51.52 -19.94 -2.73
N GLU A 57 52.74 -19.57 -2.31
CA GLU A 57 53.84 -20.53 -2.14
C GLU A 57 53.49 -21.67 -1.16
N LYS A 58 52.43 -21.54 -0.34
CA LYS A 58 51.96 -22.61 0.54
C LYS A 58 50.91 -23.56 -0.06
N ASN A 59 50.22 -23.22 -1.15
CA ASN A 59 49.16 -24.08 -1.73
C ASN A 59 49.23 -24.12 -3.26
N CYS A 60 50.10 -24.99 -3.79
CA CYS A 60 50.40 -25.16 -5.22
C CYS A 60 49.18 -25.49 -6.11
N ARG A 61 48.02 -25.88 -5.54
CA ARG A 61 46.78 -26.16 -6.29
C ARG A 61 45.98 -24.91 -6.65
N ASP A 62 46.09 -23.82 -5.90
CA ASP A 62 45.28 -22.62 -6.15
C ASP A 62 45.90 -21.67 -7.18
N SER A 63 47.24 -21.67 -7.33
CA SER A 63 47.92 -20.90 -8.38
C SER A 63 47.63 -21.43 -9.78
N GLN A 64 47.61 -22.76 -9.97
CA GLN A 64 47.22 -23.38 -11.23
C GLN A 64 45.74 -23.16 -11.56
N ARG A 65 44.87 -23.00 -10.55
CA ARG A 65 43.46 -22.64 -10.73
C ARG A 65 43.32 -21.20 -11.20
N LEU A 66 43.96 -20.24 -10.52
CA LEU A 66 43.96 -18.82 -10.92
C LEU A 66 44.54 -18.60 -12.32
N ALA A 67 45.63 -19.30 -12.68
CA ALA A 67 46.21 -19.23 -14.02
C ALA A 67 45.26 -19.73 -15.13
N ARG A 68 44.30 -20.62 -14.82
CA ARG A 68 43.26 -21.03 -15.78
C ARG A 68 42.16 -19.99 -15.94
N PHE A 69 41.86 -19.21 -14.90
CA PHE A 69 40.91 -18.10 -14.96
C PHE A 69 41.48 -16.86 -15.66
N MET A 70 42.78 -16.61 -15.49
CA MET A 70 43.44 -15.43 -16.06
C MET A 70 44.10 -15.66 -17.42
N LYS A 71 44.15 -16.90 -17.94
CA LYS A 71 44.52 -17.10 -19.34
C LYS A 71 43.51 -16.32 -20.19
N PRO A 72 43.91 -15.23 -20.88
CA PRO A 72 43.02 -14.60 -21.84
C PRO A 72 42.73 -15.69 -22.88
N ASN A 73 41.52 -16.22 -22.87
CA ASN A 73 41.06 -17.09 -23.94
C ASN A 73 41.13 -16.24 -25.21
N SER A 74 42.14 -16.50 -26.03
CA SER A 74 42.50 -15.74 -27.23
C SER A 74 42.82 -14.26 -26.98
N PHE A 75 43.85 -13.76 -27.66
CA PHE A 75 43.83 -12.37 -28.07
C PHE A 75 42.63 -12.23 -29.02
N GLU A 76 41.43 -11.99 -28.49
CA GLU A 76 40.37 -11.42 -29.32
C GLU A 76 40.96 -10.10 -29.82
N GLU A 77 41.17 -10.02 -31.13
CA GLU A 77 41.57 -8.76 -31.77
C GLU A 77 40.64 -7.67 -31.24
N VAL A 78 41.22 -6.55 -30.76
CA VAL A 78 40.42 -5.38 -30.40
C VAL A 78 39.49 -5.11 -31.60
N PRO A 79 38.16 -5.13 -31.41
CA PRO A 79 37.24 -4.93 -32.52
C PRO A 79 37.58 -3.64 -33.25
N LYS A 80 37.46 -3.64 -34.57
CA LYS A 80 37.51 -2.37 -35.32
C LYS A 80 36.21 -1.63 -35.03
N PHE A 81 36.32 -0.44 -34.47
CA PHE A 81 35.17 0.43 -34.20
C PHE A 81 34.91 1.32 -35.41
N GLU A 82 33.65 1.40 -35.84
CA GLU A 82 33.24 2.29 -36.92
C GLU A 82 32.98 3.70 -36.40
N THR A 83 32.62 3.83 -35.13
CA THR A 83 32.30 5.11 -34.47
C THR A 83 32.96 5.26 -33.10
N VAL A 84 33.05 6.50 -32.61
CA VAL A 84 33.53 6.81 -31.25
C VAL A 84 32.56 6.26 -30.20
N ASP A 85 31.25 6.28 -30.48
CA ASP A 85 30.23 5.77 -29.56
C ASP A 85 30.37 4.25 -29.35
N GLU A 86 30.62 3.48 -30.43
CA GLU A 86 30.90 2.05 -30.33
C GLU A 86 32.15 1.76 -29.50
N PHE A 87 33.20 2.57 -29.64
CA PHE A 87 34.41 2.45 -28.82
C PHE A 87 34.12 2.74 -27.35
N GLN A 88 33.35 3.80 -27.05
CA GLN A 88 32.97 4.15 -25.68
C GLN A 88 32.13 3.06 -25.03
N ASP A 89 31.14 2.52 -25.74
CA ASP A 89 30.29 1.43 -25.26
C ASP A 89 31.10 0.17 -24.99
N TYR A 90 31.99 -0.21 -25.91
CA TYR A 90 32.91 -1.33 -25.71
C TYR A 90 33.81 -1.13 -24.49
N PHE A 91 34.33 0.08 -24.30
CA PHE A 91 35.19 0.42 -23.18
C PHE A 91 34.45 0.32 -21.83
N LYS A 92 33.22 0.86 -21.75
CA LYS A 92 32.40 0.76 -20.54
C LYS A 92 32.06 -0.69 -20.20
N ILE A 93 31.66 -1.48 -21.19
CA ILE A 93 31.39 -2.92 -21.01
C ILE A 93 32.65 -3.64 -20.51
N SER A 94 33.80 -3.36 -21.12
CA SER A 94 35.09 -3.94 -20.71
C SER A 94 35.45 -3.61 -19.25
N ILE A 95 35.15 -2.39 -18.78
CA ILE A 95 35.35 -2.00 -17.37
C ILE A 95 34.43 -2.81 -16.44
N LEU A 96 33.15 -2.96 -16.81
CA LEU A 96 32.17 -3.72 -16.01
C LEU A 96 32.58 -5.19 -15.90
N GLU A 97 32.98 -5.81 -17.01
CA GLU A 97 33.49 -7.19 -17.04
C GLU A 97 34.72 -7.35 -16.14
N ARG A 98 35.68 -6.41 -16.22
CA ARG A 98 36.88 -6.42 -15.37
C ARG A 98 36.53 -6.28 -13.89
N ARG A 99 35.60 -5.39 -13.53
CA ARG A 99 35.14 -5.20 -12.15
C ARG A 99 34.56 -6.50 -11.57
N VAL A 100 33.66 -7.14 -12.31
CA VAL A 100 33.02 -8.40 -11.92
C VAL A 100 34.05 -9.54 -11.82
N THR A 101 34.93 -9.65 -12.81
CA THR A 101 35.99 -10.67 -12.82
C THR A 101 36.96 -10.50 -11.65
N PHE A 102 37.32 -9.25 -11.33
CA PHE A 102 38.16 -8.94 -10.18
C PHE A 102 37.50 -9.34 -8.86
N ASP A 103 36.21 -9.03 -8.67
CA ASP A 103 35.49 -9.42 -7.46
C ASP A 103 35.35 -10.95 -7.35
N GLN A 104 35.15 -11.66 -8.46
CA GLN A 104 35.18 -13.14 -8.47
C GLN A 104 36.54 -13.71 -8.08
N CYS A 105 37.63 -13.12 -8.58
CA CYS A 105 38.98 -13.48 -8.15
C CYS A 105 39.21 -13.20 -6.67
N LEU A 106 38.68 -12.08 -6.15
CA LEU A 106 38.73 -11.73 -4.74
C LEU A 106 37.99 -12.75 -3.88
N PHE A 107 36.77 -13.14 -4.31
CA PHE A 107 35.92 -14.12 -3.64
C PHE A 107 36.66 -15.44 -3.43
N ILE A 108 37.37 -15.92 -4.46
CA ILE A 108 38.16 -17.16 -4.41
C ILE A 108 39.43 -16.96 -3.57
N SER A 109 40.24 -15.94 -3.89
CA SER A 109 41.56 -15.74 -3.27
C SER A 109 41.49 -15.44 -1.77
N LYS A 110 40.43 -14.77 -1.30
CA LYS A 110 40.19 -14.47 0.11
C LYS A 110 39.23 -15.45 0.81
N ASN A 111 38.84 -16.54 0.14
CA ASN A 111 37.95 -17.57 0.66
C ASN A 111 36.61 -17.06 1.22
N TYR A 112 35.93 -16.18 0.48
CA TYR A 112 34.61 -15.66 0.87
C TYR A 112 33.54 -16.75 0.99
N ALA A 113 33.74 -17.90 0.34
CA ALA A 113 32.91 -19.08 0.52
C ALA A 113 32.88 -19.56 2.00
N GLU A 114 34.05 -19.59 2.66
CA GLU A 114 34.15 -19.92 4.08
C GLU A 114 33.53 -18.83 4.95
N LYS A 115 33.81 -17.55 4.66
CA LYS A 115 33.20 -16.42 5.39
C LYS A 115 31.67 -16.46 5.35
N ARG A 116 31.10 -16.79 4.19
CA ARG A 116 29.65 -16.97 4.00
C ARG A 116 29.10 -18.16 4.79
N ALA A 117 29.79 -19.30 4.77
CA ALA A 117 29.39 -20.49 5.53
C ALA A 117 29.41 -20.22 7.04
N GLN A 118 30.48 -19.60 7.56
CA GLN A 118 30.57 -19.19 8.96
C GLN A 118 29.44 -18.23 9.36
N LEU A 119 29.12 -17.25 8.50
CA LEU A 119 28.02 -16.34 8.75
C LEU A 119 26.66 -17.07 8.76
N ALA A 120 26.44 -18.01 7.83
CA ALA A 120 25.24 -18.83 7.80
C ALA A 120 25.07 -19.65 9.08
N ASP A 121 26.14 -20.30 9.54
CA ASP A 121 26.15 -21.06 10.80
C ASP A 121 25.87 -20.16 12.01
N ASN A 122 26.47 -18.96 12.05
CA ASN A 122 26.24 -17.98 13.10
C ASN A 122 24.79 -17.49 13.14
N ILE A 123 24.18 -17.21 11.98
CA ILE A 123 22.78 -16.80 11.86
C ILE A 123 21.84 -17.94 12.28
N GLN A 124 22.15 -19.18 11.86
CA GLN A 124 21.37 -20.36 12.23
C GLN A 124 21.37 -20.55 13.74
N ASN A 125 22.54 -20.45 14.40
CA ASN A 125 22.66 -20.52 15.85
C ASN A 125 21.79 -19.48 16.57
N LEU A 126 21.75 -18.23 16.09
CA LEU A 126 20.89 -17.19 16.68
C LEU A 126 19.40 -17.49 16.46
N THR A 127 19.05 -18.03 15.29
CA THR A 127 17.66 -18.34 14.92
C THR A 127 17.13 -19.53 15.71
N ASP A 128 17.96 -20.54 15.98
CA ASP A 128 17.59 -21.69 16.81
C ASP A 128 17.37 -21.29 18.28
N ASP A 129 18.18 -20.35 18.80
CA ASP A 129 18.02 -19.82 20.16
C ASP A 129 16.78 -18.92 20.34
N LEU A 130 16.17 -18.40 19.26
CA LEU A 130 14.95 -17.57 19.36
C LEU A 130 13.82 -18.28 20.11
N TRP A 131 13.69 -19.59 19.91
CA TRP A 131 12.56 -20.36 20.42
C TRP A 131 12.78 -20.90 21.84
N SER A 132 14.00 -20.72 22.38
CA SER A 132 14.37 -21.18 23.72
C SER A 132 13.87 -20.23 24.82
N LYS A 133 13.74 -18.94 24.51
CA LYS A 133 13.40 -17.87 25.46
C LYS A 133 11.89 -17.60 25.51
N VAL A 134 11.36 -17.38 26.71
CA VAL A 134 10.01 -16.83 26.92
C VAL A 134 10.17 -15.43 27.54
N PRO A 135 9.83 -14.35 26.82
CA PRO A 135 10.01 -13.00 27.33
C PRO A 135 9.06 -12.68 28.49
N GLU A 136 9.56 -11.88 29.44
CA GLU A 136 8.78 -11.28 30.53
C GLU A 136 7.67 -10.37 29.97
N LEU A 137 6.56 -10.23 30.70
CA LEU A 137 5.35 -9.52 30.27
C LEU A 137 5.61 -8.13 29.67
N ASN A 138 6.47 -7.34 30.31
CA ASN A 138 6.83 -5.98 29.91
C ASN A 138 7.78 -5.90 28.71
N LYS A 139 8.42 -7.00 28.33
CA LYS A 139 9.40 -7.07 27.21
C LYS A 139 8.84 -7.80 25.99
N ARG A 140 7.64 -8.36 26.06
CA ARG A 140 7.12 -9.24 24.99
C ARG A 140 6.95 -8.50 23.66
N LEU A 141 6.52 -7.24 23.69
CA LEU A 141 6.35 -6.41 22.50
C LEU A 141 7.71 -6.12 21.83
N ASP A 142 8.70 -5.69 22.62
CA ASP A 142 10.06 -5.44 22.13
C ASP A 142 10.70 -6.71 21.56
N TYR A 143 10.50 -7.85 22.25
CA TYR A 143 10.99 -9.15 21.79
C TYR A 143 10.31 -9.60 20.49
N ALA A 144 9.00 -9.38 20.35
CA ALA A 144 8.28 -9.66 19.11
C ALA A 144 8.79 -8.79 17.94
N ASN A 145 9.12 -7.53 18.20
CA ASN A 145 9.72 -6.65 17.20
C ASN A 145 11.17 -7.08 16.86
N TYR A 146 11.92 -7.56 17.85
CA TYR A 146 13.23 -8.17 17.62
C TYR A 146 13.16 -9.43 16.74
N VAL A 147 12.18 -10.32 16.96
CA VAL A 147 11.94 -11.49 16.08
C VAL A 147 11.65 -11.03 14.64
N ASN A 148 10.80 -10.01 14.47
CA ASN A 148 10.52 -9.42 13.17
C ASN A 148 11.81 -8.92 12.47
N PHE A 149 12.70 -8.21 13.20
CA PHE A 149 14.00 -7.77 12.70
C PHE A 149 14.91 -8.93 12.30
N LEU A 150 15.17 -9.88 13.20
CA LEU A 150 16.14 -10.96 12.96
C LEU A 150 15.70 -11.85 11.79
N ILE A 151 14.41 -12.17 11.70
CA ILE A 151 13.91 -13.02 10.62
C ILE A 151 13.94 -12.29 9.27
N THR A 152 13.68 -10.97 9.24
CA THR A 152 13.84 -10.18 8.02
C THR A 152 15.30 -10.19 7.54
N TYR A 153 16.26 -9.98 8.44
CA TYR A 153 17.70 -10.07 8.14
C TYR A 153 18.10 -11.46 7.62
N THR A 154 17.64 -12.51 8.31
CA THR A 154 17.95 -13.90 8.00
C THR A 154 17.39 -14.32 6.65
N GLU A 155 16.14 -13.96 6.36
CA GLU A 155 15.48 -14.28 5.09
C GLU A 155 16.17 -13.56 3.92
N MET A 156 16.55 -12.28 4.08
CA MET A 156 17.31 -11.55 3.06
C MET A 156 18.64 -12.23 2.74
N PHE A 157 19.41 -12.64 3.76
CA PHE A 157 20.69 -13.32 3.59
C PHE A 157 20.52 -14.71 2.94
N HIS A 158 19.57 -15.51 3.44
CA HIS A 158 19.29 -16.84 2.91
C HIS A 158 18.83 -16.79 1.45
N TRP A 159 17.91 -15.88 1.13
CA TRP A 159 17.33 -15.79 -0.20
C TRP A 159 18.34 -15.34 -1.25
N ILE A 160 19.17 -14.32 -0.97
CA ILE A 160 20.22 -13.90 -1.93
C ILE A 160 21.25 -15.01 -2.16
N GLY A 161 21.62 -15.75 -1.11
CA GLY A 161 22.50 -16.92 -1.23
C GLY A 161 21.91 -17.97 -2.16
N THR A 162 20.65 -18.33 -1.95
CA THR A 162 19.93 -19.34 -2.74
C THR A 162 19.78 -18.93 -4.20
N VAL A 163 19.43 -17.67 -4.48
CA VAL A 163 19.30 -17.13 -5.84
C VAL A 163 20.62 -17.24 -6.59
N MET A 164 21.71 -16.75 -5.99
CA MET A 164 23.01 -16.77 -6.62
C MET A 164 23.48 -18.22 -6.84
N GLU A 165 23.36 -19.11 -5.86
CA GLU A 165 23.71 -20.54 -6.00
C GLU A 165 22.97 -21.25 -7.12
N THR A 166 21.65 -21.04 -7.19
CA THR A 166 20.78 -21.66 -8.19
C THR A 166 21.20 -21.29 -9.61
N GLU A 167 21.48 -20.01 -9.86
CA GLU A 167 21.93 -19.54 -11.18
C GLU A 167 23.34 -20.05 -11.53
N TYR A 168 24.15 -20.45 -10.54
CA TYR A 168 25.45 -21.09 -10.70
C TYR A 168 25.41 -22.63 -10.75
N GLN A 169 24.22 -23.26 -10.82
CA GLN A 169 24.07 -24.73 -10.83
C GLN A 169 24.76 -25.43 -9.66
N ASN A 170 24.79 -24.80 -8.47
CA ASN A 170 25.45 -25.32 -7.27
C ASN A 170 26.95 -25.64 -7.45
N GLY A 171 27.61 -25.01 -8.43
CA GLY A 171 29.05 -25.14 -8.61
C GLY A 171 29.84 -24.41 -7.53
N ILE A 172 31.15 -24.67 -7.46
CA ILE A 172 32.15 -24.01 -6.57
C ILE A 172 32.20 -22.47 -6.79
N HIS A 173 31.39 -21.94 -7.70
CA HIS A 173 31.42 -20.57 -8.19
C HIS A 173 30.14 -19.79 -7.87
N SER A 174 29.32 -20.21 -6.90
CA SER A 174 28.18 -19.41 -6.43
C SER A 174 28.68 -18.09 -5.86
N PHE A 175 28.65 -17.06 -6.70
CA PHE A 175 29.28 -15.80 -6.41
C PHE A 175 28.24 -14.79 -5.94
N ILE A 176 28.40 -14.36 -4.69
CA ILE A 176 27.80 -13.15 -4.15
C ILE A 176 28.91 -12.10 -4.14
N PRO A 177 28.65 -10.84 -4.51
CA PRO A 177 29.66 -9.80 -4.42
C PRO A 177 30.30 -9.73 -3.03
N CYS A 178 31.63 -9.63 -2.99
CA CYS A 178 32.40 -9.64 -1.74
C CYS A 178 31.92 -8.55 -0.77
N GLN A 179 31.67 -7.35 -1.30
CA GLN A 179 31.15 -6.21 -0.55
C GLN A 179 29.81 -6.49 0.12
N LEU A 180 28.92 -7.26 -0.52
CA LEU A 180 27.62 -7.59 0.07
C LEU A 180 27.78 -8.57 1.24
N ILE A 181 28.67 -9.56 1.12
CA ILE A 181 29.02 -10.45 2.25
C ILE A 181 29.64 -9.65 3.39
N ASP A 182 30.52 -8.70 3.08
CA ASP A 182 31.14 -7.83 4.08
C ASP A 182 30.09 -6.99 4.83
N ILE A 183 29.11 -6.40 4.13
CA ILE A 183 28.02 -5.65 4.77
C ILE A 183 27.22 -6.53 5.75
N PHE A 184 26.85 -7.75 5.33
CA PHE A 184 26.12 -8.67 6.20
C PHE A 184 26.96 -9.06 7.42
N HIS A 185 28.23 -9.41 7.19
CA HIS A 185 29.16 -9.83 8.22
C HIS A 185 29.44 -8.71 9.22
N ASP A 186 29.72 -7.50 8.76
CA ASP A 186 30.09 -6.37 9.61
C ASP A 186 28.87 -5.89 10.42
N TYR A 187 27.67 -6.00 9.87
CA TYR A 187 26.44 -5.69 10.60
C TYR A 187 26.03 -6.79 11.59
N PHE A 188 26.54 -8.01 11.46
CA PHE A 188 26.19 -9.14 12.33
C PHE A 188 26.49 -8.87 13.81
N GLU A 189 27.52 -8.08 14.13
CA GLU A 189 27.80 -7.68 15.51
C GLU A 189 26.61 -6.92 16.14
N THR A 190 25.95 -6.05 15.36
CA THR A 190 24.75 -5.33 15.80
C THR A 190 23.57 -6.29 15.95
N VAL A 191 23.43 -7.26 15.05
CA VAL A 191 22.41 -8.33 15.15
C VAL A 191 22.61 -9.13 16.43
N GLN A 192 23.85 -9.46 16.79
CA GLN A 192 24.18 -10.18 18.02
C GLN A 192 23.90 -9.35 19.27
N LYS A 193 24.17 -8.04 19.25
CA LYS A 193 23.80 -7.11 20.34
C LYS A 193 22.28 -7.05 20.52
N ALA A 194 21.52 -6.94 19.42
CA ALA A 194 20.06 -6.96 19.46
C ALA A 194 19.54 -8.29 20.02
N HIS A 195 20.15 -9.42 19.64
CA HIS A 195 19.83 -10.75 20.18
C HIS A 195 20.07 -10.84 21.69
N ASN A 196 21.22 -10.36 22.17
CA ASN A 196 21.55 -10.40 23.60
C ASN A 196 20.59 -9.57 24.45
N ASN A 197 20.11 -8.45 23.91
CA ASN A 197 19.16 -7.56 24.60
C ASN A 197 17.69 -7.96 24.40
N GLY A 198 17.39 -8.73 23.34
CA GLY A 198 16.02 -9.05 22.93
C GLY A 198 15.24 -7.83 22.42
N ILE A 199 15.92 -6.82 21.90
CA ILE A 199 15.34 -5.53 21.49
C ILE A 199 15.93 -5.11 20.15
N ALA A 200 15.07 -4.72 19.21
CA ALA A 200 15.45 -4.05 17.97
C ALA A 200 14.78 -2.68 17.91
N ASP A 201 15.57 -1.64 17.65
CA ASP A 201 15.09 -0.27 17.44
C ASP A 201 14.91 0.05 15.95
N ILE A 202 14.36 1.23 15.68
CA ILE A 202 14.09 1.71 14.32
C ILE A 202 15.34 1.87 13.44
N SER A 203 16.53 2.07 14.04
CA SER A 203 17.78 2.18 13.29
C SER A 203 18.18 0.85 12.66
N ASN A 204 17.84 -0.26 13.33
CA ASN A 204 18.08 -1.59 12.81
C ASN A 204 17.23 -1.87 11.57
N PHE A 205 15.95 -1.51 11.61
CA PHE A 205 15.06 -1.62 10.45
C PHE A 205 15.46 -0.68 9.31
N SER A 206 15.87 0.54 9.63
CA SER A 206 16.44 1.48 8.65
C SER A 206 17.66 0.88 7.93
N PHE A 207 18.57 0.22 8.65
CA PHE A 207 19.74 -0.41 8.04
C PHE A 207 19.38 -1.62 7.17
N LEU A 208 18.29 -2.34 7.46
CA LEU A 208 17.82 -3.41 6.57
C LEU A 208 17.39 -2.90 5.19
N LEU A 209 16.86 -1.68 5.09
CA LEU A 209 16.58 -1.05 3.79
C LEU A 209 17.88 -0.84 2.99
N TYR A 210 18.95 -0.42 3.66
CA TYR A 210 20.28 -0.31 3.05
C TYR A 210 20.82 -1.67 2.58
N ILE A 211 20.73 -2.71 3.42
CA ILE A 211 21.14 -4.07 3.04
C ILE A 211 20.36 -4.55 1.81
N ARG A 212 19.04 -4.37 1.81
CA ARG A 212 18.18 -4.71 0.67
C ARG A 212 18.60 -3.97 -0.59
N ASP A 213 18.88 -2.68 -0.52
CA ASP A 213 19.30 -1.92 -1.70
C ASP A 213 20.60 -2.50 -2.30
N ARG A 214 21.53 -2.95 -1.45
CA ARG A 214 22.76 -3.64 -1.87
C ARG A 214 22.51 -5.03 -2.45
N ILE A 215 21.50 -5.75 -1.95
CA ILE A 215 21.03 -7.01 -2.57
C ILE A 215 20.49 -6.74 -3.97
N VAL A 216 19.68 -5.69 -4.13
CA VAL A 216 19.09 -5.31 -5.42
C VAL A 216 20.17 -4.91 -6.43
N ASP A 217 21.16 -4.12 -6.01
CA ASP A 217 22.33 -3.78 -6.83
C ASP A 217 23.08 -5.04 -7.30
N ALA A 218 23.31 -6.00 -6.38
CA ALA A 218 23.99 -7.26 -6.68
C ALA A 218 23.19 -8.12 -7.67
N LEU A 219 21.86 -8.17 -7.53
CA LEU A 219 20.98 -8.91 -8.45
C LEU A 219 20.98 -8.28 -9.84
N ARG A 220 20.96 -6.94 -9.90
CA ARG A 220 21.04 -6.19 -11.15
C ARG A 220 22.34 -6.50 -11.91
N ASP A 221 23.48 -6.36 -11.25
CA ASP A 221 24.78 -6.72 -11.83
C ASP A 221 24.84 -8.20 -12.24
N HIS A 222 24.24 -9.08 -11.44
CA HIS A 222 24.21 -10.51 -11.75
C HIS A 222 23.42 -10.82 -13.03
N PHE A 223 22.22 -10.26 -13.19
CA PHE A 223 21.37 -10.56 -14.34
C PHE A 223 21.72 -9.75 -15.59
N SER A 224 22.28 -8.55 -15.44
CA SER A 224 22.65 -7.69 -16.56
C SER A 224 24.08 -7.90 -17.06
N ILE A 225 25.00 -8.39 -16.22
CA ILE A 225 26.43 -8.55 -16.57
C ILE A 225 26.88 -10.00 -16.45
N VAL A 226 26.85 -10.57 -15.23
CA VAL A 226 27.41 -11.90 -14.94
C VAL A 226 26.73 -13.00 -15.76
N THR A 227 25.41 -12.98 -15.83
CA THR A 227 24.62 -14.00 -16.53
C THR A 227 24.90 -13.96 -18.05
N PRO A 228 24.83 -12.81 -18.73
CA PRO A 228 25.29 -12.69 -20.11
C PRO A 228 26.73 -13.13 -20.35
N MET A 229 27.70 -12.73 -19.49
CA MET A 229 29.11 -13.16 -19.58
C MET A 229 29.22 -14.70 -19.60
N ARG A 230 28.56 -15.37 -18.64
CA ARG A 230 28.59 -16.84 -18.54
C ARG A 230 27.93 -17.52 -19.74
N GLN A 231 26.91 -16.90 -20.31
CA GLN A 231 26.19 -17.40 -21.48
C GLN A 231 26.85 -17.00 -22.81
N LYS A 232 28.00 -16.29 -22.78
CA LYS A 232 28.65 -15.70 -23.96
C LYS A 232 27.69 -14.85 -24.80
N LYS A 233 26.78 -14.13 -24.14
CA LYS A 233 25.85 -13.19 -24.76
C LYS A 233 26.41 -11.78 -24.64
N LYS A 234 25.99 -10.89 -25.56
CA LYS A 234 26.33 -9.48 -25.50
C LYS A 234 25.84 -8.89 -24.17
N ILE A 235 26.76 -8.28 -23.43
CA ILE A 235 26.44 -7.49 -22.25
C ILE A 235 25.90 -6.15 -22.71
N VAL A 236 24.85 -5.71 -22.05
CA VAL A 236 24.31 -4.36 -22.21
C VAL A 236 24.61 -3.63 -20.92
N GLU A 237 25.17 -2.43 -21.03
CA GLU A 237 25.38 -1.58 -19.86
C GLU A 237 24.01 -1.39 -19.16
N PRO A 238 23.88 -1.76 -17.87
CA PRO A 238 22.66 -1.49 -17.16
C PRO A 238 22.44 0.03 -17.13
N PRO A 239 21.20 0.53 -17.30
CA PRO A 239 20.94 1.96 -17.25
C PRO A 239 21.44 2.59 -15.95
N GLN A 240 21.70 3.90 -15.91
CA GLN A 240 22.07 4.53 -14.65
C GLN A 240 20.96 4.34 -13.61
N GLU A 241 21.32 4.02 -12.37
CA GLU A 241 20.32 3.89 -11.31
C GLU A 241 19.73 5.26 -11.01
N ILE A 242 18.42 5.39 -11.20
CA ILE A 242 17.68 6.58 -10.79
C ILE A 242 17.43 6.47 -9.30
N SER A 243 18.00 7.39 -8.51
CA SER A 243 17.80 7.42 -7.07
C SER A 243 16.31 7.57 -6.73
N ASP A 244 15.57 8.36 -7.51
CA ASP A 244 14.24 8.86 -7.18
C ASP A 244 13.10 8.01 -7.77
N ARG A 245 13.18 6.68 -7.59
CA ARG A 245 12.06 5.78 -7.90
C ARG A 245 11.04 5.74 -6.77
N TYR A 246 9.77 5.59 -7.13
CA TYR A 246 8.64 5.51 -6.21
C TYR A 246 8.45 4.08 -5.65
N ASN A 247 8.69 3.92 -4.35
CA ASN A 247 8.64 2.68 -3.57
C ASN A 247 7.97 2.90 -2.19
N PRO A 248 6.63 3.02 -2.13
CA PRO A 248 5.91 3.44 -0.92
C PRO A 248 5.99 2.42 0.23
N PHE A 249 5.98 1.11 -0.05
CA PHE A 249 6.04 0.08 1.00
C PHE A 249 7.30 0.14 1.87
N ASP A 250 8.41 0.74 1.40
CA ASP A 250 9.63 0.87 2.22
C ASP A 250 9.32 1.58 3.54
N TYR A 251 8.56 2.67 3.44
CA TYR A 251 8.23 3.51 4.56
C TYR A 251 6.93 3.09 5.24
N GLU A 252 6.02 2.43 4.50
CA GLU A 252 4.88 1.75 5.11
C GLU A 252 5.33 0.64 6.07
N TRP A 253 6.30 -0.18 5.61
CA TRP A 253 6.95 -1.21 6.40
C TRP A 253 7.71 -0.60 7.58
N LEU A 254 8.54 0.42 7.34
CA LEU A 254 9.31 1.09 8.39
C LEU A 254 8.39 1.66 9.47
N SER A 255 7.32 2.38 9.08
CA SER A 255 6.26 2.84 10.00
C SER A 255 5.63 1.69 10.79
N GLY A 256 5.37 0.56 10.14
CA GLY A 256 4.79 -0.63 10.75
C GLY A 256 5.69 -1.30 11.80
N THR A 257 6.98 -0.97 11.85
CA THR A 257 7.92 -1.48 12.86
C THR A 257 7.96 -0.64 14.15
N VAL A 258 7.38 0.58 14.12
CA VAL A 258 7.28 1.45 15.29
C VAL A 258 5.98 1.15 16.04
N VAL A 259 6.09 0.28 17.02
CA VAL A 259 4.94 -0.24 17.80
C VAL A 259 4.57 0.63 19.00
N SER A 260 5.49 1.47 19.50
CA SER A 260 5.28 2.26 20.72
C SER A 260 6.23 3.48 20.80
N GLY A 261 6.04 4.30 21.83
CA GLY A 261 6.90 5.44 22.15
C GLY A 261 6.54 6.75 21.45
N LYS A 262 7.29 7.82 21.75
CA LYS A 262 7.01 9.20 21.33
C LYS A 262 6.97 9.41 19.80
N TYR A 263 7.61 8.52 19.04
CA TYR A 263 7.67 8.61 17.58
C TYR A 263 6.55 7.82 16.88
N HIS A 264 5.78 6.99 17.59
CA HIS A 264 4.72 6.18 17.00
C HIS A 264 3.67 7.03 16.26
N PHE A 265 3.30 8.18 16.84
CA PHE A 265 2.27 9.03 16.25
C PHE A 265 2.68 9.68 14.90
N PRO A 266 3.87 10.30 14.75
CA PRO A 266 4.36 10.76 13.46
C PRO A 266 4.40 9.68 12.37
N PHE A 267 4.88 8.47 12.68
CA PHE A 267 4.88 7.35 11.73
C PHE A 267 3.46 6.93 11.32
N MET A 268 2.51 6.97 12.26
CA MET A 268 1.10 6.68 11.98
C MET A 268 0.43 7.76 11.13
N LYS A 269 0.75 9.04 11.35
CA LYS A 269 0.29 10.14 10.47
C LYS A 269 0.76 9.92 9.04
N PHE A 270 2.06 9.66 8.85
CA PHE A 270 2.61 9.37 7.52
C PHE A 270 1.85 8.22 6.86
N LEU A 271 1.70 7.13 7.60
CA LEU A 271 1.06 5.91 7.13
C LEU A 271 -0.40 6.13 6.72
N ALA A 272 -1.15 6.92 7.49
CA ALA A 272 -2.53 7.26 7.16
C ALA A 272 -2.63 8.06 5.85
N ILE A 273 -1.77 9.06 5.66
CA ILE A 273 -1.74 9.86 4.43
C ILE A 273 -1.34 8.98 3.24
N ASP A 274 -0.25 8.23 3.39
CA ASP A 274 0.33 7.38 2.35
C ASP A 274 -0.69 6.36 1.83
N ARG A 275 -1.35 5.62 2.73
CA ARG A 275 -2.35 4.61 2.36
C ARG A 275 -3.56 5.17 1.66
N MET A 276 -4.10 6.27 2.16
CA MET A 276 -5.26 6.89 1.52
C MET A 276 -4.92 7.38 0.11
N GLN A 277 -3.75 7.98 -0.09
CA GLN A 277 -3.32 8.42 -1.40
C GLN A 277 -3.02 7.24 -2.34
N GLN A 278 -2.41 6.15 -1.85
CA GLN A 278 -2.21 4.94 -2.66
C GLN A 278 -3.53 4.34 -3.17
N LEU A 279 -4.55 4.25 -2.31
CA LEU A 279 -5.88 3.78 -2.70
C LEU A 279 -6.58 4.74 -3.68
N GLU A 280 -6.42 6.05 -3.48
CA GLU A 280 -6.92 7.05 -4.42
C GLU A 280 -6.24 6.91 -5.79
N LEU A 281 -4.93 6.62 -5.86
CA LEU A 281 -4.24 6.39 -7.13
C LEU A 281 -4.86 5.20 -7.90
N SER A 282 -5.10 4.08 -7.21
CA SER A 282 -5.79 2.91 -7.78
C SER A 282 -7.20 3.27 -8.26
N TYR A 283 -7.94 4.02 -7.44
CA TYR A 283 -9.29 4.49 -7.74
C TYR A 283 -9.33 5.40 -8.98
N TYR A 284 -8.50 6.44 -9.04
CA TYR A 284 -8.45 7.39 -10.15
C TYR A 284 -8.07 6.69 -11.45
N ARG A 285 -7.09 5.77 -11.42
CA ARG A 285 -6.73 4.97 -12.59
C ARG A 285 -7.91 4.13 -13.10
N ALA A 286 -8.69 3.53 -12.20
CA ALA A 286 -9.89 2.78 -12.57
C ALA A 286 -10.97 3.70 -13.20
N VAL A 287 -11.16 4.90 -12.65
CA VAL A 287 -12.09 5.91 -13.20
C VAL A 287 -11.66 6.36 -14.61
N ILE A 288 -10.36 6.54 -14.88
CA ILE A 288 -9.86 6.88 -16.22
C ILE A 288 -10.22 5.78 -17.22
N VAL A 289 -10.01 4.51 -16.86
CA VAL A 289 -10.35 3.37 -17.73
C VAL A 289 -11.86 3.33 -17.98
N ALA A 290 -12.67 3.49 -16.94
CA ALA A 290 -14.12 3.53 -17.05
C ALA A 290 -14.56 4.66 -18.00
N SER A 291 -14.02 5.87 -17.80
CA SER A 291 -14.33 7.05 -18.64
C SER A 291 -13.96 6.82 -20.11
N LYS A 292 -12.76 6.29 -20.39
CA LYS A 292 -12.34 5.95 -21.76
C LYS A 292 -13.31 4.97 -22.45
N ARG A 293 -13.91 4.08 -21.68
CA ARG A 293 -14.83 3.04 -22.16
C ARG A 293 -16.30 3.47 -22.13
N LYS A 294 -16.59 4.69 -21.68
CA LYS A 294 -17.96 5.21 -21.48
C LYS A 294 -18.77 4.41 -20.46
N GLU A 295 -18.08 3.82 -19.49
CA GLU A 295 -18.68 3.04 -18.43
C GLU A 295 -19.28 3.95 -17.37
N GLU A 296 -20.57 3.78 -17.09
CA GLU A 296 -21.25 4.57 -16.09
C GLU A 296 -20.94 4.06 -14.67
N LEU A 297 -20.22 4.87 -13.90
CA LEU A 297 -20.08 4.67 -12.45
C LEU A 297 -21.36 5.13 -11.75
N GLY A 298 -22.47 4.43 -12.00
CA GLY A 298 -23.81 4.81 -11.52
C GLY A 298 -24.13 4.44 -10.08
N PHE A 299 -23.12 4.08 -9.26
CA PHE A 299 -23.32 3.69 -7.87
C PHE A 299 -22.98 4.83 -6.91
N LEU A 300 -23.73 4.91 -5.80
CA LEU A 300 -23.44 5.86 -4.74
C LEU A 300 -22.16 5.44 -4.00
N LYS A 301 -21.17 6.32 -3.92
CA LYS A 301 -19.90 6.05 -3.22
C LYS A 301 -20.10 6.04 -1.70
N ASN A 302 -19.16 5.41 -0.99
CA ASN A 302 -19.17 5.39 0.46
C ASN A 302 -18.73 6.74 1.05
N LEU A 303 -19.34 7.12 2.17
CA LEU A 303 -19.01 8.36 2.88
C LEU A 303 -17.56 8.36 3.37
N ARG A 304 -16.77 9.36 2.96
CA ARG A 304 -15.36 9.51 3.37
C ARG A 304 -15.27 10.46 4.56
N ILE A 305 -14.77 9.98 5.69
CA ILE A 305 -14.64 10.79 6.91
C ILE A 305 -13.25 11.41 6.96
N PRO A 306 -13.12 12.74 7.09
CA PRO A 306 -11.82 13.38 7.21
C PRO A 306 -11.11 12.94 8.50
N PHE A 307 -9.78 12.90 8.48
CA PHE A 307 -9.02 12.69 9.71
C PHE A 307 -9.03 13.97 10.57
N PRO A 308 -9.28 13.88 11.89
CA PRO A 308 -9.26 15.05 12.75
C PRO A 308 -7.85 15.64 12.84
N GLN A 309 -7.71 16.94 12.59
CA GLN A 309 -6.42 17.64 12.67
C GLN A 309 -5.82 17.63 14.09
N SER A 310 -6.68 17.51 15.11
CA SER A 310 -6.31 17.45 16.52
C SER A 310 -5.99 16.05 17.02
N ALA A 311 -5.98 15.03 16.16
CA ALA A 311 -5.60 13.68 16.57
C ALA A 311 -4.24 13.72 17.29
N ASP A 312 -4.12 12.99 18.41
CA ASP A 312 -2.89 12.86 19.20
C ASP A 312 -2.55 11.40 19.56
N ASN A 313 -3.42 10.45 19.18
CA ASN A 313 -3.30 9.05 19.53
C ASN A 313 -3.15 8.16 18.29
N ALA A 314 -1.99 7.50 18.19
CA ALA A 314 -1.65 6.64 17.05
C ALA A 314 -2.59 5.43 16.91
N ASN A 315 -3.03 4.82 18.02
CA ASN A 315 -3.89 3.64 17.96
C ASN A 315 -5.30 3.99 17.47
N LEU A 316 -5.81 5.16 17.85
CA LEU A 316 -7.09 5.65 17.37
C LEU A 316 -7.01 6.07 15.90
N LEU A 317 -5.91 6.71 15.50
CA LEU A 317 -5.68 7.08 14.10
C LEU A 317 -5.62 5.85 13.19
N ASP A 318 -4.98 4.77 13.65
CA ASP A 318 -4.95 3.48 12.93
C ASP A 318 -6.36 2.89 12.73
N LYS A 319 -7.23 2.95 13.75
CA LYS A 319 -8.63 2.51 13.62
C LYS A 319 -9.42 3.35 12.61
N ALA A 320 -9.21 4.66 12.60
CA ALA A 320 -9.83 5.55 11.60
C ALA A 320 -9.32 5.26 10.19
N LEU A 321 -8.01 5.03 10.04
CA LEU A 321 -7.41 4.62 8.77
C LEU A 321 -8.06 3.33 8.25
N GLN A 322 -8.15 2.28 9.08
CA GLN A 322 -8.77 1.00 8.69
C GLN A 322 -10.22 1.18 8.22
N THR A 323 -10.97 2.07 8.89
CA THR A 323 -12.37 2.37 8.54
C THR A 323 -12.46 3.05 7.17
N ASN A 324 -11.61 4.06 6.91
CA ASN A 324 -11.57 4.78 5.64
C ASN A 324 -11.01 3.91 4.48
N GLU A 325 -9.97 3.13 4.74
CA GLU A 325 -9.40 2.18 3.78
C GLU A 325 -10.44 1.15 3.32
N THR A 326 -11.21 0.57 4.26
CA THR A 326 -12.27 -0.38 3.94
C THR A 326 -13.32 0.23 3.01
N LYS A 327 -13.76 1.46 3.30
CA LYS A 327 -14.78 2.15 2.50
C LYS A 327 -14.29 2.47 1.09
N LEU A 328 -13.08 2.99 0.95
CA LEU A 328 -12.50 3.34 -0.35
C LEU A 328 -12.22 2.07 -1.18
N ARG A 329 -11.76 0.99 -0.55
CA ARG A 329 -11.57 -0.31 -1.22
C ARG A 329 -12.90 -0.88 -1.72
N GLN A 330 -13.98 -0.79 -0.94
CA GLN A 330 -15.31 -1.21 -1.42
C GLN A 330 -15.75 -0.44 -2.67
N ASP A 331 -15.51 0.87 -2.73
CA ASP A 331 -15.82 1.67 -3.91
C ASP A 331 -14.96 1.26 -5.10
N PHE A 332 -13.65 1.08 -4.88
CA PHE A 332 -12.74 0.56 -5.90
C PHE A 332 -13.18 -0.82 -6.45
N CYS A 333 -13.54 -1.75 -5.58
CA CYS A 333 -14.03 -3.07 -5.99
C CYS A 333 -15.32 -2.98 -6.82
N ARG A 334 -16.23 -2.03 -6.52
CA ARG A 334 -17.43 -1.81 -7.35
C ARG A 334 -17.06 -1.31 -8.75
N ILE A 335 -16.10 -0.39 -8.86
CA ILE A 335 -15.59 0.06 -10.18
C ILE A 335 -15.00 -1.12 -10.95
N LEU A 336 -14.13 -1.92 -10.32
CA LEU A 336 -13.54 -3.08 -10.99
C LEU A 336 -14.60 -4.09 -11.44
N LYS A 337 -15.65 -4.31 -10.64
CA LYS A 337 -16.77 -5.17 -11.04
C LYS A 337 -17.49 -4.62 -12.28
N ILE A 338 -17.69 -3.31 -12.37
CA ILE A 338 -18.25 -2.68 -13.58
C ILE A 338 -17.32 -2.90 -14.77
N LEU A 339 -16.03 -2.59 -14.62
CA LEU A 339 -15.03 -2.78 -15.66
C LEU A 339 -14.88 -4.24 -16.14
N LYS A 340 -15.17 -5.23 -15.27
CA LYS A 340 -15.13 -6.66 -15.62
C LYS A 340 -16.40 -7.18 -16.31
N LYS A 341 -17.52 -6.45 -16.27
CA LYS A 341 -18.79 -6.93 -16.86
C LYS A 341 -18.76 -6.98 -18.39
N GLU A 342 -17.97 -6.14 -19.05
CA GLU A 342 -17.79 -6.21 -20.50
C GLU A 342 -16.73 -7.26 -20.89
N ARG A 343 -17.07 -8.10 -21.87
CA ARG A 343 -16.17 -9.15 -22.39
C ARG A 343 -14.84 -8.56 -22.86
N GLY A 344 -13.74 -9.01 -22.27
CA GLY A 344 -12.37 -8.71 -22.70
C GLY A 344 -11.76 -7.42 -22.10
N LEU A 345 -12.52 -6.63 -21.33
CA LEU A 345 -11.95 -5.49 -20.61
C LEU A 345 -11.05 -5.92 -19.44
N ASP A 346 -11.43 -7.00 -18.76
CA ASP A 346 -10.69 -7.65 -17.68
C ASP A 346 -9.24 -7.99 -18.07
N LYS A 347 -9.01 -8.36 -19.34
CA LYS A 347 -7.70 -8.72 -19.89
C LYS A 347 -6.90 -7.54 -20.44
N THR A 348 -7.43 -6.32 -20.37
CA THR A 348 -6.68 -5.15 -20.85
C THR A 348 -5.49 -4.85 -19.95
N ARG A 349 -4.37 -4.46 -20.55
CA ARG A 349 -3.13 -4.15 -19.81
C ARG A 349 -3.35 -3.13 -18.67
N ALA A 350 -4.19 -2.13 -18.90
CA ALA A 350 -4.49 -1.10 -17.90
C ALA A 350 -5.26 -1.67 -16.70
N VAL A 351 -6.28 -2.50 -16.93
CA VAL A 351 -7.08 -3.13 -15.85
C VAL A 351 -6.21 -4.10 -15.07
N LEU A 352 -5.42 -4.96 -15.75
CA LEU A 352 -4.47 -5.87 -15.11
C LEU A 352 -3.43 -5.12 -14.27
N TYR A 353 -2.91 -4.00 -14.77
CA TYR A 353 -1.97 -3.16 -14.02
C TYR A 353 -2.59 -2.61 -12.74
N ILE A 354 -3.80 -2.05 -12.82
CA ILE A 354 -4.52 -1.49 -11.65
C ILE A 354 -4.76 -2.59 -10.61
N GLN A 355 -5.27 -3.75 -11.04
CA GLN A 355 -5.54 -4.88 -10.16
C GLN A 355 -4.27 -5.36 -9.45
N LYS A 356 -3.18 -5.56 -10.19
CA LYS A 356 -1.92 -6.08 -9.63
C LYS A 356 -1.25 -5.09 -8.68
N MET A 357 -1.30 -3.79 -8.99
CA MET A 357 -0.81 -2.75 -8.08
C MET A 357 -1.63 -2.69 -6.80
N GLU A 358 -2.95 -2.72 -6.89
CA GLU A 358 -3.81 -2.71 -5.68
C GLU A 358 -3.63 -3.99 -4.86
N GLN A 359 -3.59 -5.16 -5.50
CA GLN A 359 -3.33 -6.44 -4.82
C GLN A 359 -1.98 -6.42 -4.09
N PHE A 360 -0.92 -5.89 -4.70
CA PHE A 360 0.36 -5.74 -4.03
C PHE A 360 0.26 -4.85 -2.79
N ASN A 361 -0.36 -3.68 -2.93
CA ASN A 361 -0.55 -2.74 -1.82
C ASN A 361 -1.43 -3.32 -0.70
N GLU A 362 -2.44 -4.12 -1.06
CA GLU A 362 -3.30 -4.84 -0.11
C GLU A 362 -2.52 -5.93 0.64
N LEU A 363 -1.74 -6.75 -0.06
CA LEU A 363 -0.91 -7.79 0.55
C LEU A 363 0.02 -7.19 1.61
N CYS A 364 0.73 -6.11 1.25
CA CYS A 364 1.60 -5.37 2.17
C CYS A 364 0.84 -4.88 3.42
N GLY A 365 -0.34 -4.28 3.23
CA GLY A 365 -1.20 -3.81 4.32
C GLY A 365 -1.69 -4.96 5.22
N VAL A 366 -2.09 -6.09 4.64
CA VAL A 366 -2.55 -7.28 5.38
C VAL A 366 -1.42 -7.88 6.22
N VAL A 367 -0.20 -8.01 5.67
CA VAL A 367 0.96 -8.50 6.42
C VAL A 367 1.23 -7.61 7.63
N ARG A 368 1.30 -6.29 7.41
CA ARG A 368 1.50 -5.29 8.48
C ARG A 368 0.44 -5.41 9.57
N ASN A 369 -0.84 -5.44 9.19
CA ASN A 369 -1.96 -5.50 10.13
C ASN A 369 -1.98 -6.82 10.92
N LYS A 370 -1.71 -7.96 10.27
CA LYS A 370 -1.59 -9.27 10.92
C LYS A 370 -0.45 -9.30 11.95
N LYS A 371 0.72 -8.76 11.60
CA LYS A 371 1.85 -8.65 12.55
C LYS A 371 1.50 -7.77 13.74
N LYS A 372 1.00 -6.56 13.49
CA LYS A 372 0.64 -5.60 14.55
C LYS A 372 -0.41 -6.17 15.50
N SER A 373 -1.51 -6.71 14.96
CA SER A 373 -2.56 -7.35 15.75
C SER A 373 -2.02 -8.51 16.61
N THR A 374 -1.09 -9.30 16.06
CA THR A 374 -0.45 -10.39 16.80
C THR A 374 0.48 -9.87 17.90
N MET A 375 1.26 -8.82 17.63
CA MET A 375 2.12 -8.16 18.61
C MET A 375 1.31 -7.58 19.78
N ASP A 376 0.18 -6.92 19.49
CA ASP A 376 -0.73 -6.38 20.50
C ASP A 376 -1.29 -7.50 21.39
N GLN A 377 -1.68 -8.64 20.79
CA GLN A 377 -2.16 -9.81 21.53
C GLN A 377 -1.09 -10.49 22.38
N ILE A 378 0.18 -10.50 21.95
CA ILE A 378 1.28 -11.11 22.70
C ILE A 378 1.44 -10.46 24.08
N THR A 379 1.21 -9.16 24.17
CA THR A 379 1.33 -8.36 25.40
C THR A 379 0.51 -8.93 26.55
N HIS A 380 -0.69 -9.47 26.28
CA HIS A 380 -1.61 -9.93 27.31
C HIS A 380 -1.94 -11.44 27.23
N CYS A 381 -1.29 -12.20 26.37
CA CYS A 381 -1.59 -13.63 26.21
C CYS A 381 -0.96 -14.50 27.31
N GLU A 382 -1.52 -15.71 27.47
CA GLU A 382 -0.95 -16.75 28.34
C GLU A 382 0.44 -17.22 27.85
N PRO A 383 1.36 -17.62 28.76
CA PRO A 383 2.74 -17.99 28.41
C PRO A 383 2.87 -19.05 27.31
N PHE A 384 1.97 -20.04 27.28
CA PHE A 384 1.98 -21.12 26.29
C PHE A 384 1.58 -20.67 24.87
N ASN A 385 0.94 -19.50 24.74
CA ASN A 385 0.54 -18.92 23.45
C ASN A 385 1.59 -17.96 22.85
N ILE A 386 2.68 -17.67 23.57
CA ILE A 386 3.71 -16.72 23.12
C ILE A 386 4.48 -17.28 21.92
N LYS A 387 5.02 -18.51 22.02
CA LYS A 387 5.84 -19.11 20.95
C LYS A 387 5.09 -19.23 19.61
N PRO A 388 3.83 -19.73 19.56
CA PRO A 388 3.07 -19.76 18.32
C PRO A 388 2.89 -18.38 17.66
N LYS A 389 2.66 -17.34 18.47
CA LYS A 389 2.52 -15.96 17.97
C LYS A 389 3.85 -15.39 17.47
N LEU A 390 4.97 -15.68 18.14
CA LEU A 390 6.30 -15.29 17.66
C LEU A 390 6.66 -16.00 16.34
N ARG A 391 6.32 -17.29 16.19
CA ARG A 391 6.49 -18.04 14.94
C ARG A 391 5.63 -17.47 13.81
N PHE A 392 4.39 -17.10 14.11
CA PHE A 392 3.54 -16.40 13.16
C PHE A 392 4.18 -15.08 12.68
N ILE A 393 4.70 -14.26 13.59
CA ILE A 393 5.42 -13.03 13.25
C ILE A 393 6.66 -13.33 12.39
N ALA A 394 7.41 -14.39 12.70
CA ALA A 394 8.56 -14.81 11.89
C ALA A 394 8.16 -15.14 10.45
N VAL A 395 7.09 -15.93 10.23
CA VAL A 395 6.61 -16.23 8.87
C VAL A 395 6.21 -14.95 8.14
N MET A 396 5.51 -14.02 8.80
CA MET A 396 5.17 -12.72 8.22
C MET A 396 6.41 -11.88 7.88
N ALA A 397 7.44 -11.91 8.72
CA ALA A 397 8.70 -11.20 8.50
C ALA A 397 9.49 -11.76 7.30
N SER A 398 9.49 -13.08 7.10
CA SER A 398 10.03 -13.70 5.88
C SER A 398 9.29 -13.23 4.62
N ILE A 399 7.96 -13.12 4.69
CA ILE A 399 7.17 -12.58 3.57
C ILE A 399 7.56 -11.13 3.31
N ASP A 400 7.66 -10.29 4.34
CA ASP A 400 8.09 -8.89 4.20
C ASP A 400 9.47 -8.75 3.56
N ALA A 401 10.45 -9.56 3.95
CA ALA A 401 11.78 -9.54 3.35
C ALA A 401 11.72 -9.73 1.83
N LEU A 402 10.93 -10.69 1.36
CA LEU A 402 10.73 -10.95 -0.07
C LEU A 402 9.96 -9.81 -0.76
N LEU A 403 8.92 -9.28 -0.11
CA LEU A 403 8.13 -8.15 -0.63
C LEU A 403 8.95 -6.85 -0.72
N LEU A 404 9.85 -6.61 0.24
CA LEU A 404 10.76 -5.47 0.24
C LEU A 404 11.73 -5.52 -0.94
N VAL A 405 12.32 -6.69 -1.22
CA VAL A 405 13.20 -6.88 -2.37
C VAL A 405 12.42 -6.67 -3.67
N ILE A 406 11.29 -7.37 -3.85
CA ILE A 406 10.57 -7.32 -5.14
C ILE A 406 10.00 -5.93 -5.42
N GLN A 407 9.51 -5.20 -4.40
CA GLN A 407 9.08 -3.82 -4.60
C GLN A 407 10.24 -2.96 -5.09
N ARG A 408 11.43 -3.08 -4.48
CA ARG A 408 12.55 -2.23 -4.84
C ARG A 408 13.00 -2.48 -6.28
N VAL A 409 12.97 -3.73 -6.74
CA VAL A 409 13.21 -4.08 -8.14
C VAL A 409 12.15 -3.43 -9.04
N TYR A 410 10.88 -3.61 -8.72
CA TYR A 410 9.73 -3.09 -9.48
C TYR A 410 9.35 -1.64 -9.15
N ALA A 411 10.22 -0.88 -8.49
CA ALA A 411 9.93 0.49 -8.09
C ALA A 411 9.63 1.37 -9.31
N LEU A 412 8.56 2.17 -9.22
CA LEU A 412 8.02 2.92 -10.35
C LEU A 412 8.87 4.16 -10.64
N PHE A 413 8.94 4.55 -11.90
CA PHE A 413 9.60 5.77 -12.35
C PHE A 413 8.69 6.97 -12.09
N VAL A 414 9.28 8.10 -11.75
CA VAL A 414 8.58 9.38 -11.51
C VAL A 414 9.03 10.39 -12.55
N ASP A 415 8.15 10.72 -13.49
CA ASP A 415 8.43 11.59 -14.63
C ASP A 415 7.49 12.79 -14.62
N LYS A 416 8.00 13.95 -15.04
CA LYS A 416 7.27 15.22 -15.03
C LYS A 416 6.02 15.19 -15.91
N GLU A 417 6.12 14.57 -17.08
CA GLU A 417 5.05 14.50 -18.07
C GLU A 417 4.22 13.23 -17.89
N LYS A 418 4.89 12.09 -17.67
CA LYS A 418 4.25 10.78 -17.63
C LYS A 418 3.70 10.41 -16.25
N GLY A 419 4.10 11.14 -15.22
CA GLY A 419 3.73 10.84 -13.84
C GLY A 419 4.42 9.60 -13.29
N ILE A 420 3.72 8.86 -12.44
CA ILE A 420 4.23 7.61 -11.85
C ILE A 420 3.89 6.42 -12.76
N TYR A 421 4.92 5.79 -13.34
CA TYR A 421 4.74 4.68 -14.27
C TYR A 421 5.74 3.54 -14.07
N GLY A 422 5.43 2.38 -14.64
CA GLY A 422 6.35 1.25 -14.68
C GLY A 422 5.63 -0.05 -14.99
N GLU A 423 6.18 -1.14 -14.46
CA GLU A 423 5.57 -2.47 -14.50
C GLU A 423 5.10 -2.87 -13.10
N CYS A 424 3.96 -3.57 -13.05
CA CYS A 424 3.45 -4.12 -11.79
C CYS A 424 4.15 -5.43 -11.42
N VAL A 425 4.10 -5.78 -10.14
CA VAL A 425 4.60 -7.08 -9.64
C VAL A 425 3.83 -8.22 -10.34
N PRO A 426 4.51 -9.28 -10.82
CA PRO A 426 3.85 -10.37 -11.51
C PRO A 426 2.83 -11.09 -10.62
N GLU A 427 1.69 -11.40 -11.21
CA GLU A 427 0.57 -12.10 -10.58
C GLU A 427 0.96 -13.43 -9.94
N SER A 428 1.88 -14.18 -10.55
CA SER A 428 2.38 -15.43 -9.96
C SER A 428 3.00 -15.24 -8.57
N VAL A 429 3.58 -14.07 -8.28
CA VAL A 429 4.09 -13.72 -6.94
C VAL A 429 2.92 -13.35 -6.03
N LEU A 430 2.01 -12.48 -6.51
CA LEU A 430 0.87 -11.99 -5.74
C LEU A 430 -0.05 -13.13 -5.29
N LEU A 431 -0.43 -14.04 -6.20
CA LEU A 431 -1.27 -15.20 -5.89
C LEU A 431 -0.60 -16.13 -4.89
N THR A 432 0.71 -16.38 -5.04
CA THR A 432 1.46 -17.25 -4.12
C THR A 432 1.54 -16.63 -2.73
N ALA A 433 1.82 -15.32 -2.64
CA ALA A 433 1.84 -14.59 -1.38
C ALA A 433 0.45 -14.56 -0.72
N ALA A 434 -0.61 -14.28 -1.48
CA ALA A 434 -1.99 -14.30 -0.99
C ALA A 434 -2.38 -15.67 -0.41
N GLN A 435 -2.06 -16.75 -1.12
CA GLN A 435 -2.29 -18.12 -0.64
C GLN A 435 -1.52 -18.41 0.64
N LEU A 436 -0.24 -18.03 0.72
CA LEU A 436 0.58 -18.19 1.92
C LEU A 436 -0.01 -17.41 3.10
N LEU A 437 -0.46 -16.17 2.88
CA LEU A 437 -1.11 -15.37 3.92
C LEU A 437 -2.45 -15.93 4.38
N LYS A 438 -3.21 -16.56 3.48
CA LYS A 438 -4.48 -17.20 3.81
C LYS A 438 -4.28 -18.42 4.71
N ILE A 439 -3.28 -19.25 4.40
CA ILE A 439 -3.03 -20.46 5.18
C ILE A 439 -2.30 -20.18 6.50
N THR A 440 -1.51 -19.10 6.59
CA THR A 440 -0.73 -18.82 7.79
C THR A 440 -1.62 -18.25 8.90
N THR A 441 -1.76 -19.00 9.98
CA THR A 441 -2.48 -18.60 11.21
C THR A 441 -1.66 -18.95 12.45
N VAL A 442 -2.00 -18.36 13.60
CA VAL A 442 -1.32 -18.63 14.88
C VAL A 442 -1.46 -20.11 15.26
N GLU A 443 -2.58 -20.73 14.93
CA GLU A 443 -2.89 -22.14 15.20
C GLU A 443 -1.97 -23.09 14.45
N ARG A 444 -1.68 -22.79 13.18
CA ARG A 444 -0.77 -23.60 12.35
C ARG A 444 0.70 -23.40 12.72
N CYS A 445 1.02 -22.30 13.40
CA CYS A 445 2.36 -22.02 13.94
C CYS A 445 2.57 -22.58 15.36
N ARG A 446 1.70 -23.45 15.86
CA ARG A 446 1.79 -23.98 17.25
C ARG A 446 2.95 -24.94 17.47
N ASN A 447 3.27 -25.77 16.48
CA ASN A 447 4.28 -26.81 16.60
C ASN A 447 5.70 -26.23 16.50
N ASP A 448 6.67 -26.97 17.02
CA ASP A 448 8.09 -26.59 16.95
C ASP A 448 8.61 -26.57 15.53
N ASP A 449 8.22 -27.58 14.75
CA ASP A 449 8.44 -27.57 13.31
C ASP A 449 7.41 -26.67 12.63
N MET A 450 7.88 -25.88 11.66
CA MET A 450 7.01 -25.12 10.78
C MET A 450 6.08 -26.08 10.04
N ASP A 451 4.80 -25.71 9.94
CA ASP A 451 3.84 -26.44 9.14
C ASP A 451 4.37 -26.65 7.72
N LYS A 452 4.38 -27.91 7.25
CA LYS A 452 4.96 -28.30 5.96
C LYS A 452 4.30 -27.58 4.78
N GLU A 453 3.02 -27.25 4.87
CA GLU A 453 2.32 -26.50 3.82
C GLU A 453 2.77 -25.04 3.79
N ILE A 454 2.92 -24.41 4.97
CA ILE A 454 3.43 -23.04 5.09
C ILE A 454 4.86 -22.99 4.54
N SER A 455 5.73 -23.91 4.99
CA SER A 455 7.12 -24.00 4.53
C SER A 455 7.19 -24.23 3.02
N GLY A 456 6.39 -25.16 2.47
CA GLY A 456 6.32 -25.42 1.04
C GLY A 456 5.85 -24.22 0.22
N LYS A 457 4.82 -23.50 0.69
CA LYS A 457 4.32 -22.28 0.01
C LYS A 457 5.29 -21.11 0.09
N LEU A 458 6.01 -20.96 1.21
CA LEU A 458 7.08 -19.98 1.34
C LEU A 458 8.22 -20.26 0.35
N GLU A 459 8.60 -21.53 0.17
CA GLU A 459 9.61 -21.91 -0.84
C GLU A 459 9.13 -21.62 -2.27
N VAL A 460 7.87 -21.92 -2.59
CA VAL A 460 7.27 -21.54 -3.87
C VAL A 460 7.33 -20.01 -4.06
N LEU A 461 7.03 -19.22 -3.02
CA LEU A 461 7.11 -17.77 -3.08
C LEU A 461 8.54 -17.30 -3.39
N ARG A 462 9.57 -17.84 -2.72
CA ARG A 462 10.98 -17.53 -2.99
C ARG A 462 11.36 -17.76 -4.46
N VAL A 463 10.94 -18.88 -5.03
CA VAL A 463 11.16 -19.22 -6.44
C VAL A 463 10.42 -18.27 -7.38
N LYS A 464 9.17 -17.89 -7.07
CA LYS A 464 8.41 -16.93 -7.88
C LYS A 464 9.04 -15.53 -7.85
N VAL A 465 9.49 -15.07 -6.68
CA VAL A 465 10.18 -13.79 -6.52
C VAL A 465 11.49 -13.79 -7.30
N HIS A 466 12.29 -14.85 -7.20
CA HIS A 466 13.52 -15.00 -8.00
C HIS A 466 13.24 -14.87 -9.51
N ASN A 467 12.28 -15.63 -10.03
CA ASN A 467 11.91 -15.58 -11.44
C ASN A 467 11.41 -14.19 -11.89
N ALA A 468 10.65 -13.50 -11.03
CA ALA A 468 10.18 -12.15 -11.30
C ALA A 468 11.35 -11.16 -11.42
N VAL A 469 12.28 -11.17 -10.44
CA VAL A 469 13.47 -10.30 -10.44
C VAL A 469 14.33 -10.54 -11.67
N LYS A 470 14.63 -11.80 -11.98
CA LYS A 470 15.38 -12.19 -13.18
C LYS A 470 14.72 -11.67 -14.45
N ASN A 471 13.41 -11.87 -14.60
CA ASN A 471 12.67 -11.41 -15.78
C ASN A 471 12.62 -9.88 -15.89
N PHE A 472 12.57 -9.16 -14.78
CA PHE A 472 12.59 -7.70 -14.78
C PHE A 472 13.90 -7.16 -15.35
N TYR A 473 15.05 -7.56 -14.80
CA TYR A 473 16.35 -7.06 -15.25
C TYR A 473 16.67 -7.48 -16.69
N ILE A 474 16.29 -8.70 -17.10
CA ILE A 474 16.58 -9.18 -18.46
C ILE A 474 15.68 -8.51 -19.52
N LYS A 475 14.42 -8.17 -19.20
CA LYS A 475 13.43 -7.79 -20.25
C LYS A 475 12.74 -6.45 -20.04
N LYS A 476 12.66 -5.93 -18.82
CA LYS A 476 11.76 -4.82 -18.47
C LYS A 476 12.49 -3.54 -18.09
N GLU A 477 13.62 -3.65 -17.42
CA GLU A 477 14.37 -2.48 -16.95
C GLU A 477 14.69 -1.50 -18.09
N SER A 478 15.26 -1.98 -19.19
CA SER A 478 15.64 -1.15 -20.35
C SER A 478 14.45 -0.47 -21.02
N ILE A 479 13.30 -1.13 -21.10
CA ILE A 479 12.07 -0.57 -21.69
C ILE A 479 11.56 0.59 -20.84
N ASN A 480 11.49 0.40 -19.51
CA ASN A 480 11.02 1.44 -18.61
C ASN A 480 11.98 2.63 -18.55
N HIS A 481 13.29 2.36 -18.51
CA HIS A 481 14.29 3.43 -18.47
C HIS A 481 14.42 4.17 -19.80
N GLY A 482 14.25 3.49 -20.95
CA GLY A 482 14.40 4.10 -22.28
C GLY A 482 13.39 5.21 -22.60
N VAL A 483 12.31 5.31 -21.83
CA VAL A 483 11.28 6.35 -21.95
C VAL A 483 11.31 7.37 -20.81
N PHE A 484 12.26 7.24 -19.88
CA PHE A 484 12.38 8.13 -18.73
C PHE A 484 12.96 9.49 -19.11
N VAL A 485 12.30 10.54 -18.64
CA VAL A 485 12.81 11.91 -18.66
C VAL A 485 12.93 12.37 -17.22
N GLU A 486 14.13 12.81 -16.83
CA GLU A 486 14.39 13.29 -15.48
C GLU A 486 13.48 14.49 -15.15
N PRO A 487 12.86 14.52 -13.96
CA PRO A 487 11.98 15.62 -13.60
C PRO A 487 12.78 16.90 -13.35
N ASP A 488 12.26 18.04 -13.82
CA ASP A 488 12.72 19.35 -13.32
C ASP A 488 12.40 19.43 -11.82
N HIS A 489 13.42 19.35 -10.97
CA HIS A 489 13.30 19.44 -9.53
C HIS A 489 12.99 20.88 -9.10
N ASP A 490 11.76 21.35 -9.29
CA ASP A 490 11.25 22.48 -8.50
C ASP A 490 10.87 21.98 -7.10
N GLU A 491 11.90 21.79 -6.26
CA GLU A 491 11.74 21.44 -4.85
C GLU A 491 10.89 22.46 -4.09
N ALA A 492 10.94 23.74 -4.47
CA ALA A 492 10.21 24.79 -3.79
C ALA A 492 8.70 24.66 -4.03
N ALA A 493 8.28 24.33 -5.26
CA ALA A 493 6.89 24.01 -5.55
C ALA A 493 6.42 22.73 -4.82
N LEU A 494 7.27 21.69 -4.75
CA LEU A 494 6.99 20.47 -4.00
C LEU A 494 6.75 20.74 -2.51
N LYS A 495 7.60 21.58 -1.89
CA LYS A 495 7.52 21.92 -0.46
C LYS A 495 6.26 22.72 -0.07
N LYS A 496 5.56 23.32 -1.03
CA LYS A 496 4.29 24.05 -0.79
C LYS A 496 3.06 23.14 -0.68
N ILE A 497 3.16 21.87 -1.07
CA ILE A 497 2.06 20.92 -0.99
C ILE A 497 1.76 20.65 0.49
N ARG A 498 0.51 20.92 0.90
CA ARG A 498 0.00 20.61 2.23
C ARG A 498 -0.78 19.29 2.21
N PHE A 499 -0.73 18.59 3.33
CA PHE A 499 -1.46 17.35 3.57
C PHE A 499 -2.64 17.59 4.51
N GLU A 500 -3.58 16.65 4.52
CA GLU A 500 -4.74 16.67 5.42
C GLU A 500 -4.31 16.62 6.90
N LEU A 501 -3.35 15.75 7.22
CA LEU A 501 -2.67 15.71 8.52
C LEU A 501 -1.33 16.43 8.43
N THR A 502 -1.10 17.40 9.32
CA THR A 502 0.18 18.09 9.40
C THR A 502 1.27 17.16 9.91
N ILE A 503 2.32 17.01 9.11
CA ILE A 503 3.50 16.22 9.42
C ILE A 503 4.77 16.93 8.93
N SER A 504 5.81 16.92 9.76
CA SER A 504 7.11 17.53 9.50
C SER A 504 8.25 16.51 9.67
N GLU A 505 9.36 16.72 8.96
CA GLU A 505 10.56 15.86 9.05
C GLU A 505 11.14 15.85 10.47
N ASN A 506 11.01 16.96 11.21
CA ASN A 506 11.52 17.12 12.57
C ASN A 506 10.73 16.33 13.63
N GLU A 507 9.56 15.80 13.29
CA GLU A 507 8.78 14.95 14.19
C GLU A 507 9.35 13.52 14.29
N PHE A 508 10.23 13.13 13.36
CA PHE A 508 10.83 11.81 13.30
C PHE A 508 12.13 11.71 14.12
N PRO A 509 12.56 10.49 14.52
CA PRO A 509 13.86 10.31 15.15
C PRO A 509 15.01 10.80 14.25
N PRO A 510 16.02 11.52 14.79
CA PRO A 510 17.14 12.03 13.99
C PRO A 510 17.88 10.95 13.19
N ILE A 511 17.96 9.74 13.74
CA ILE A 511 18.66 8.60 13.12
C ILE A 511 18.01 8.14 11.80
N VAL A 512 16.72 8.42 11.59
CA VAL A 512 15.98 8.09 10.35
C VAL A 512 15.58 9.35 9.57
N MET A 513 16.18 10.50 9.86
CA MET A 513 15.81 11.77 9.22
C MET A 513 15.92 11.73 7.69
N HIS A 514 16.94 11.03 7.16
CA HIS A 514 17.08 10.83 5.71
C HIS A 514 15.91 10.05 5.10
N HIS A 515 15.36 9.06 5.82
CA HIS A 515 14.12 8.39 5.44
C HIS A 515 12.92 9.32 5.57
N ALA A 516 12.83 10.14 6.62
CA ALA A 516 11.74 11.10 6.80
C ALA A 516 11.63 12.10 5.62
N SER A 517 12.76 12.63 5.13
CA SER A 517 12.76 13.49 3.95
C SER A 517 12.24 12.75 2.70
N ARG A 518 12.61 11.48 2.55
CA ARG A 518 12.11 10.63 1.45
C ARG A 518 10.64 10.31 1.60
N MET A 519 10.18 9.95 2.78
CA MET A 519 8.77 9.75 3.13
C MET A 519 7.91 10.93 2.66
N LEU A 520 8.29 12.15 3.04
CA LEU A 520 7.55 13.33 2.61
C LEU A 520 7.65 13.58 1.10
N TRP A 521 8.78 13.24 0.47
CA TRP A 521 8.88 13.26 -0.99
C TRP A 521 7.88 12.31 -1.65
N HIS A 522 7.73 11.07 -1.18
CA HIS A 522 6.73 10.12 -1.71
C HIS A 522 5.30 10.66 -1.61
N LEU A 523 4.92 11.21 -0.45
CA LEU A 523 3.59 11.81 -0.26
C LEU A 523 3.35 12.98 -1.24
N ARG A 524 4.37 13.79 -1.51
CA ARG A 524 4.27 14.90 -2.48
C ARG A 524 4.12 14.37 -3.91
N GLN A 525 4.84 13.30 -4.27
CA GLN A 525 4.72 12.69 -5.59
C GLN A 525 3.36 12.03 -5.81
N GLN A 526 2.83 11.33 -4.80
CA GLN A 526 1.47 10.79 -4.83
C GLN A 526 0.43 11.90 -5.04
N LYS A 527 0.51 13.01 -4.30
CA LYS A 527 -0.42 14.13 -4.46
C LYS A 527 -0.32 14.80 -5.83
N LYS A 528 0.90 14.93 -6.39
CA LYS A 528 1.12 15.41 -7.76
C LYS A 528 0.51 14.46 -8.78
N GLU A 529 0.72 13.16 -8.62
CA GLU A 529 0.17 12.13 -9.51
C GLU A 529 -1.36 12.13 -9.46
N LEU A 530 -1.99 12.27 -8.29
CA LEU A 530 -3.45 12.39 -8.19
C LEU A 530 -3.97 13.60 -8.97
N LYS A 531 -3.31 14.76 -8.85
CA LYS A 531 -3.67 15.96 -9.65
C LYS A 531 -3.52 15.68 -11.15
N ARG A 532 -2.46 14.97 -11.57
CA ARG A 532 -2.25 14.61 -12.98
C ARG A 532 -3.31 13.63 -13.47
N LEU A 533 -3.60 12.57 -12.71
CA LEU A 533 -4.65 11.60 -13.03
C LEU A 533 -6.02 12.27 -13.11
N ASN A 534 -6.30 13.27 -12.28
CA ASN A 534 -7.52 14.07 -12.42
C ASN A 534 -7.61 14.72 -13.81
N LYS A 535 -6.52 15.30 -14.31
CA LYS A 535 -6.48 15.86 -15.68
C LYS A 535 -6.77 14.80 -16.73
N GLU A 536 -6.22 13.60 -16.58
CA GLU A 536 -6.45 12.47 -17.50
C GLU A 536 -7.88 11.93 -17.44
N ILE A 537 -8.56 11.98 -16.28
CA ILE A 537 -10.01 11.69 -16.19
C ILE A 537 -10.79 12.68 -17.07
N HIS A 538 -10.46 13.97 -16.97
CA HIS A 538 -11.11 15.01 -17.76
C HIS A 538 -10.78 14.91 -19.25
N PHE A 539 -9.56 14.54 -19.64
CA PHE A 539 -9.21 14.24 -21.03
C PHE A 539 -10.00 13.05 -21.57
N ALA A 540 -10.10 11.95 -20.81
CA ALA A 540 -10.87 10.78 -21.23
C ALA A 540 -12.36 11.10 -21.45
N LYS A 541 -12.97 11.90 -20.55
CA LYS A 541 -14.36 12.36 -20.70
C LYS A 541 -14.53 13.32 -21.88
N ALA A 542 -13.62 14.28 -22.04
CA ALA A 542 -13.69 15.28 -23.11
C ALA A 542 -13.45 14.69 -24.50
N ALA A 543 -12.65 13.61 -24.60
CA ALA A 543 -12.42 12.89 -25.85
C ALA A 543 -13.73 12.45 -26.51
N GLU A 544 -14.79 12.18 -25.76
CA GLU A 544 -16.07 11.79 -26.34
C GLU A 544 -16.68 12.85 -27.27
N LEU A 545 -16.48 14.13 -26.93
CA LEU A 545 -17.09 15.26 -27.62
C LEU A 545 -16.11 16.00 -28.52
N LEU A 546 -14.83 16.03 -28.14
CA LEU A 546 -13.81 16.87 -28.76
C LEU A 546 -12.85 16.12 -29.67
N TRP A 547 -12.91 14.77 -29.71
CA TRP A 547 -11.99 14.00 -30.53
C TRP A 547 -12.15 14.30 -32.03
N PRO A 548 -11.07 14.60 -32.74
CA PRO A 548 -11.15 14.88 -34.17
C PRO A 548 -11.51 13.60 -34.94
N LYS A 549 -12.40 13.72 -35.93
CA LYS A 549 -12.78 12.63 -36.83
C LYS A 549 -11.71 12.44 -37.92
N ILE A 550 -10.55 11.94 -37.52
CA ILE A 550 -9.43 11.61 -38.41
C ILE A 550 -9.35 10.10 -38.58
N ASP A 551 -9.30 9.63 -39.83
CA ASP A 551 -9.22 8.20 -40.12
C ASP A 551 -7.97 7.56 -39.51
N GLY A 552 -8.15 6.43 -38.82
CA GLY A 552 -7.08 5.65 -38.20
C GLY A 552 -6.56 6.19 -36.85
N VAL A 553 -6.97 7.39 -36.42
CA VAL A 553 -6.51 8.00 -35.16
C VAL A 553 -7.57 7.85 -34.07
N MET A 554 -7.32 6.94 -33.13
CA MET A 554 -8.21 6.67 -31.99
C MET A 554 -7.64 7.29 -30.70
N PHE A 555 -8.52 7.63 -29.76
CA PHE A 555 -8.11 7.98 -28.40
C PHE A 555 -7.46 6.79 -27.70
N GLN A 556 -6.24 6.97 -27.23
CA GLN A 556 -5.42 5.95 -26.60
C GLN A 556 -4.96 6.41 -25.22
N LEU A 557 -5.55 5.85 -24.17
CA LEU A 557 -4.90 5.75 -22.87
C LEU A 557 -3.64 4.88 -22.94
N ASN A 558 -2.59 5.28 -22.23
CA ASN A 558 -1.24 4.70 -22.28
C ASN A 558 -0.60 4.85 -23.67
N LYS A 559 -0.52 6.08 -24.18
CA LYS A 559 0.07 6.37 -25.49
C LYS A 559 1.52 5.89 -25.64
N VAL A 560 2.27 5.83 -24.54
CA VAL A 560 3.67 5.40 -24.52
C VAL A 560 3.75 3.87 -24.55
N PRO A 561 4.33 3.25 -25.59
CA PRO A 561 4.47 1.81 -25.68
C PRO A 561 5.33 1.23 -24.55
N GLY A 562 5.08 -0.02 -24.18
CA GLY A 562 5.94 -0.73 -23.24
C GLY A 562 5.76 -0.39 -21.75
N ILE A 563 5.02 0.67 -21.41
CA ILE A 563 4.76 1.07 -20.00
C ILE A 563 3.26 1.24 -19.69
N CYS A 564 2.91 1.42 -18.42
CA CYS A 564 1.58 1.85 -17.97
C CYS A 564 1.71 3.15 -17.18
N ALA A 565 1.44 4.28 -17.84
CA ALA A 565 1.57 5.63 -17.29
C ALA A 565 0.23 6.37 -17.13
N PHE A 566 -0.86 5.84 -17.68
CA PHE A 566 -2.16 6.52 -17.75
C PHE A 566 -2.06 7.92 -18.36
N VAL A 567 -1.21 8.05 -19.38
CA VAL A 567 -1.09 9.26 -20.21
C VAL A 567 -1.85 9.01 -21.50
N SER A 568 -2.71 9.94 -21.88
CA SER A 568 -3.45 9.88 -23.14
C SER A 568 -2.79 10.69 -24.26
N ASN A 569 -3.19 10.44 -25.50
CA ASN A 569 -2.83 11.22 -26.69
C ASN A 569 -3.81 12.36 -26.98
N PHE A 570 -4.52 12.85 -25.96
CA PHE A 570 -5.53 13.89 -26.12
C PHE A 570 -4.93 15.24 -26.54
N ASP A 571 -3.86 15.62 -25.88
CA ASP A 571 -3.08 16.82 -26.14
C ASP A 571 -2.40 16.82 -27.52
N ASP A 572 -2.15 15.64 -28.09
CA ASP A 572 -1.49 15.49 -29.40
C ASP A 572 -2.44 15.78 -30.59
N HIS A 573 -3.76 15.69 -30.38
CA HIS A 573 -4.76 15.71 -31.46
C HIS A 573 -5.86 16.77 -31.28
N VAL A 574 -6.06 17.29 -30.07
CA VAL A 574 -7.06 18.31 -29.79
C VAL A 574 -6.43 19.70 -29.82
N ASP A 575 -7.17 20.69 -30.33
CA ASP A 575 -6.73 22.08 -30.37
C ASP A 575 -6.27 22.57 -28.98
N ARG A 576 -5.13 23.25 -28.94
CA ARG A 576 -4.50 23.76 -27.73
C ARG A 576 -5.44 24.61 -26.87
N GLU A 577 -6.33 25.41 -27.47
CA GLU A 577 -7.27 26.23 -26.69
C GLU A 577 -8.31 25.36 -25.97
N LYS A 578 -8.83 24.34 -26.63
CA LYS A 578 -9.75 23.36 -26.00
C LYS A 578 -9.03 22.53 -24.93
N VAL A 579 -7.78 22.16 -25.16
CA VAL A 579 -6.96 21.46 -24.14
C VAL A 579 -6.82 22.34 -22.89
N LYS A 580 -6.57 23.65 -23.04
CA LYS A 580 -6.51 24.59 -21.91
C LYS A 580 -7.84 24.69 -21.16
N GLU A 581 -8.97 24.74 -21.88
CA GLU A 581 -10.31 24.75 -21.26
C GLU A 581 -10.55 23.50 -20.39
N VAL A 582 -10.20 22.31 -20.91
CA VAL A 582 -10.34 21.05 -20.17
C VAL A 582 -9.39 21.01 -18.96
N ILE A 583 -8.16 21.51 -19.09
CA ILE A 583 -7.23 21.63 -17.96
C ILE A 583 -7.78 22.57 -16.89
N ALA A 584 -8.34 23.72 -17.26
CA ALA A 584 -8.92 24.67 -16.32
C ALA A 584 -10.13 24.05 -15.58
N ALA A 585 -10.98 23.30 -16.28
CA ALA A 585 -12.09 22.58 -15.67
C ALA A 585 -11.60 21.52 -14.67
N SER A 586 -10.56 20.77 -15.02
CA SER A 586 -9.93 19.80 -14.11
C SER A 586 -9.33 20.45 -12.87
N GLU A 587 -8.74 21.64 -13.00
CA GLU A 587 -8.16 22.37 -11.87
C GLU A 587 -9.24 22.93 -10.93
N LEU A 588 -10.35 23.40 -11.48
CA LEU A 588 -11.51 23.82 -10.68
C LEU A 588 -12.15 22.64 -9.93
N ASP A 589 -12.31 21.50 -10.60
CA ASP A 589 -12.82 20.27 -10.00
C ASP A 589 -11.91 19.77 -8.87
N TRP A 590 -10.58 19.79 -9.07
CA TRP A 590 -9.61 19.43 -8.05
C TRP A 590 -9.63 20.32 -6.80
N MET A 591 -10.01 21.60 -6.95
CA MET A 591 -10.17 22.52 -5.81
C MET A 591 -11.44 22.25 -5.00
N ASN A 592 -12.43 21.57 -5.60
CA ASN A 592 -13.68 21.25 -4.95
C ASN A 592 -13.62 19.83 -4.34
N PRO A 593 -14.01 19.65 -3.08
CA PRO A 593 -14.08 18.32 -2.50
C PRO A 593 -15.16 17.48 -3.20
N GLU A 594 -14.85 16.20 -3.43
CA GLU A 594 -15.81 15.21 -3.93
C GLU A 594 -17.05 15.17 -3.02
N PRO A 595 -18.26 14.91 -3.57
CA PRO A 595 -19.51 14.96 -2.79
C PRO A 595 -19.50 14.09 -1.53
N GLU A 596 -18.93 12.88 -1.60
CA GLU A 596 -18.81 11.94 -0.48
C GLU A 596 -17.87 12.41 0.63
N PHE A 597 -16.82 13.15 0.26
CA PHE A 597 -15.88 13.72 1.23
C PHE A 597 -16.48 14.99 1.85
N ARG A 598 -17.13 15.82 1.03
CA ARG A 598 -17.87 17.01 1.48
C ARG A 598 -18.93 16.65 2.51
N ALA A 599 -19.76 15.64 2.23
CA ALA A 599 -20.76 15.17 3.17
C ALA A 599 -20.13 14.68 4.49
N GLY A 600 -18.97 14.01 4.43
CA GLY A 600 -18.23 13.60 5.62
C GLY A 600 -17.73 14.78 6.44
N VAL A 601 -17.16 15.80 5.78
CA VAL A 601 -16.73 17.05 6.42
C VAL A 601 -17.92 17.78 7.08
N GLU A 602 -19.05 17.88 6.39
CA GLU A 602 -20.27 18.50 6.94
C GLU A 602 -20.78 17.77 8.20
N ILE A 603 -20.77 16.43 8.18
CA ILE A 603 -21.13 15.61 9.34
C ILE A 603 -20.20 15.89 10.52
N ILE A 604 -18.88 15.86 10.32
CA ILE A 604 -17.90 16.08 11.39
C ILE A 604 -18.01 17.51 11.95
N ASN A 605 -18.09 18.52 11.08
CA ASN A 605 -18.26 19.91 11.51
C ASN A 605 -19.59 20.10 12.25
N GLY A 606 -20.66 19.44 11.82
CA GLY A 606 -21.95 19.46 12.50
C GLY A 606 -21.89 18.82 13.88
N ILE A 607 -21.19 17.69 14.04
CA ILE A 607 -20.97 17.03 15.33
C ILE A 607 -20.26 18.00 16.28
N HIS A 608 -19.13 18.56 15.86
CA HIS A 608 -18.36 19.51 16.67
C HIS A 608 -19.15 20.76 17.03
N HIS A 609 -19.86 21.35 16.07
CA HIS A 609 -20.72 22.52 16.33
C HIS A 609 -21.75 22.25 17.42
N ILE A 610 -22.42 21.09 17.39
CA ILE A 610 -23.41 20.73 18.40
C ILE A 610 -22.72 20.47 19.76
N MET A 611 -21.61 19.72 19.80
CA MET A 611 -20.87 19.48 21.05
C MET A 611 -20.35 20.78 21.67
N ASP A 612 -19.82 21.70 20.87
CA ASP A 612 -19.36 23.03 21.30
C ASP A 612 -20.53 23.89 21.82
N LYS A 613 -21.64 23.93 21.08
CA LYS A 613 -22.83 24.71 21.45
C LYS A 613 -23.44 24.27 22.79
N TYR A 614 -23.49 22.96 23.03
CA TYR A 614 -24.09 22.39 24.25
C TYR A 614 -23.05 22.07 25.33
N ARG A 615 -21.76 22.27 25.06
CA ARG A 615 -20.64 21.93 25.96
C ARG A 615 -20.77 20.52 26.57
N GLY A 616 -21.02 19.53 25.72
CA GLY A 616 -21.26 18.14 26.16
C GLY A 616 -20.90 17.11 25.09
N VAL A 617 -20.87 15.83 25.51
CA VAL A 617 -20.59 14.68 24.65
C VAL A 617 -21.63 13.58 24.89
N PRO A 618 -22.23 12.99 23.84
CA PRO A 618 -23.24 11.95 24.02
C PRO A 618 -22.63 10.65 24.59
N HIS A 619 -23.47 9.87 25.30
CA HIS A 619 -23.06 8.57 25.82
C HIS A 619 -23.13 7.50 24.71
N CYS A 620 -22.18 6.55 24.67
CA CYS A 620 -22.07 5.57 23.59
C CYS A 620 -23.34 4.73 23.36
N VAL A 621 -24.01 4.34 24.45
CA VAL A 621 -25.26 3.57 24.41
C VAL A 621 -26.41 4.34 23.75
N GLU A 622 -26.50 5.64 23.99
CA GLU A 622 -27.59 6.49 23.46
C GLU A 622 -27.40 6.80 21.97
N ILE A 623 -26.14 6.91 21.52
CA ILE A 623 -25.78 7.22 20.13
C ILE A 623 -26.44 6.23 19.16
N ARG A 624 -26.25 4.93 19.40
CA ARG A 624 -26.72 3.89 18.48
C ARG A 624 -28.24 3.83 18.42
N ALA A 625 -28.90 3.78 19.58
CA ALA A 625 -30.36 3.73 19.65
C ALA A 625 -31.02 4.93 18.96
N THR A 626 -30.41 6.12 19.11
CA THR A 626 -30.97 7.33 18.52
C THR A 626 -30.70 7.44 17.02
N LEU A 627 -29.54 7.00 16.55
CA LEU A 627 -29.27 6.88 15.11
C LEU A 627 -30.19 5.86 14.43
N GLU A 628 -30.47 4.72 15.07
CA GLU A 628 -31.42 3.74 14.53
C GLU A 628 -32.82 4.35 14.36
N ALA A 629 -33.29 5.11 15.36
CA ALA A 629 -34.57 5.80 15.30
C ALA A 629 -34.61 6.88 14.20
N GLU A 630 -33.56 7.69 14.05
CA GLU A 630 -33.50 8.76 13.05
C GLU A 630 -33.38 8.21 11.62
N PHE A 631 -32.54 7.20 11.38
CA PHE A 631 -32.48 6.56 10.06
C PHE A 631 -33.79 5.86 9.71
N HIS A 632 -34.41 5.15 10.67
CA HIS A 632 -35.72 4.55 10.46
C HIS A 632 -36.78 5.60 10.12
N ALA A 633 -36.75 6.78 10.76
CA ALA A 633 -37.68 7.87 10.46
C ALA A 633 -37.44 8.50 9.07
N GLU A 634 -36.20 8.54 8.58
CA GLU A 634 -35.85 9.13 7.28
C GLU A 634 -36.14 8.20 6.09
N MET A 635 -35.86 6.89 6.21
CA MET A 635 -35.92 5.93 5.10
C MET A 635 -36.89 4.75 5.30
N HIS A 636 -37.46 4.61 6.49
CA HIS A 636 -38.33 3.49 6.86
C HIS A 636 -37.66 2.13 6.59
N PHE A 637 -38.26 1.27 5.76
CA PHE A 637 -37.72 -0.04 5.38
C PHE A 637 -36.89 -0.04 4.08
N GLN A 638 -36.66 1.13 3.46
CA GLN A 638 -35.86 1.20 2.24
C GLN A 638 -34.42 0.76 2.50
N ARG A 639 -33.72 0.30 1.45
CA ARG A 639 -32.30 -0.05 1.50
C ARG A 639 -31.50 0.92 0.65
N ILE A 640 -30.40 1.44 1.19
CA ILE A 640 -29.47 2.32 0.46
C ILE A 640 -28.19 1.51 0.22
N ASN A 641 -27.80 1.30 -1.04
CA ASN A 641 -26.68 0.41 -1.40
C ASN A 641 -26.78 -0.99 -0.74
N GLY A 642 -27.99 -1.54 -0.63
CA GLY A 642 -28.24 -2.83 0.03
C GLY A 642 -28.21 -2.80 1.56
N GLN A 643 -27.92 -1.65 2.18
CA GLN A 643 -27.86 -1.48 3.63
C GLN A 643 -29.20 -1.04 4.21
N THR A 644 -29.57 -1.65 5.33
CA THR A 644 -30.75 -1.30 6.13
C THR A 644 -30.45 -0.12 7.07
N TYR A 645 -31.49 0.53 7.58
CA TYR A 645 -31.36 1.60 8.57
C TYR A 645 -30.53 1.19 9.81
N LYS A 646 -30.64 -0.08 10.25
CA LYS A 646 -29.84 -0.62 11.38
C LYS A 646 -28.35 -0.68 11.05
N GLN A 647 -28.00 -1.09 9.83
CA GLN A 647 -26.61 -1.17 9.38
C GLN A 647 -26.00 0.22 9.22
N LEU A 648 -26.75 1.18 8.66
CA LEU A 648 -26.32 2.57 8.58
C LEU A 648 -26.13 3.18 9.98
N ALA A 649 -27.08 2.99 10.89
CA ALA A 649 -26.96 3.46 12.26
C ALA A 649 -25.73 2.89 12.98
N ALA A 650 -25.42 1.60 12.79
CA ALA A 650 -24.21 0.99 13.33
C ALA A 650 -22.94 1.67 12.78
N GLN A 651 -22.85 1.88 11.47
CA GLN A 651 -21.69 2.55 10.85
C GLN A 651 -21.53 3.99 11.35
N PHE A 652 -22.61 4.75 11.40
CA PHE A 652 -22.59 6.14 11.87
C PHE A 652 -22.30 6.24 13.36
N SER A 653 -22.75 5.27 14.16
CA SER A 653 -22.40 5.21 15.59
C SER A 653 -20.91 5.00 15.79
N GLN A 654 -20.28 4.14 14.97
CA GLN A 654 -18.84 3.92 15.00
C GLN A 654 -18.07 5.18 14.60
N ILE A 655 -18.51 5.90 13.57
CA ILE A 655 -17.91 7.18 13.15
C ILE A 655 -17.94 8.19 14.31
N LEU A 656 -19.09 8.35 14.97
CA LEU A 656 -19.22 9.30 16.07
C LEU A 656 -18.38 8.90 17.29
N ILE A 657 -18.36 7.62 17.65
CA ILE A 657 -17.54 7.12 18.77
C ILE A 657 -16.06 7.33 18.47
N GLN A 658 -15.60 6.97 17.27
CA GLN A 658 -14.22 7.17 16.84
C GLN A 658 -13.81 8.65 16.88
N GLU A 659 -14.67 9.56 16.41
CA GLU A 659 -14.40 11.00 16.43
C GLU A 659 -14.30 11.56 17.86
N ILE A 660 -15.22 11.14 18.75
CA ILE A 660 -15.20 11.53 20.17
C ILE A 660 -13.89 11.09 20.84
N ASP A 661 -13.45 9.87 20.56
CA ASP A 661 -12.23 9.30 21.14
C ASP A 661 -10.98 9.99 20.57
N LEU A 662 -10.92 10.19 19.25
CA LEU A 662 -9.77 10.80 18.56
C LEU A 662 -9.49 12.25 18.96
N THR A 663 -10.56 13.00 19.26
CA THR A 663 -10.47 14.42 19.60
C THR A 663 -10.39 14.67 21.11
N ASN A 664 -10.35 13.60 21.93
CA ASN A 664 -10.42 13.67 23.39
C ASN A 664 -11.60 14.53 23.88
N SER A 665 -12.72 14.54 23.15
CA SER A 665 -13.86 15.43 23.42
C SER A 665 -14.43 15.23 24.82
N ARG A 666 -14.38 14.01 25.37
CA ARG A 666 -14.83 13.70 26.75
C ARG A 666 -14.00 14.40 27.83
N ILE A 667 -12.72 14.65 27.56
CA ILE A 667 -11.84 15.40 28.47
C ILE A 667 -12.15 16.90 28.34
N ARG A 668 -12.39 17.37 27.12
CA ARG A 668 -12.71 18.77 26.82
C ARG A 668 -14.05 19.21 27.43
N TYR A 669 -15.07 18.37 27.39
CA TYR A 669 -16.39 18.65 27.98
C TYR A 669 -16.70 17.68 29.12
N GLN A 670 -16.23 18.01 30.33
CA GLN A 670 -16.42 17.16 31.53
C GLN A 670 -17.88 17.13 32.04
N THR A 671 -18.73 18.04 31.58
CA THR A 671 -20.12 18.18 32.03
C THR A 671 -21.03 17.06 31.49
N LYS A 672 -21.66 16.30 32.39
CA LYS A 672 -22.59 15.18 32.09
C LYS A 672 -24.04 15.61 31.80
N MET A 673 -24.32 16.88 31.53
CA MET A 673 -25.71 17.31 31.35
C MET A 673 -26.22 17.02 29.94
N GLN A 674 -27.38 16.34 29.87
CA GLN A 674 -28.20 16.15 28.66
C GLN A 674 -27.61 15.28 27.53
N THR A 675 -26.94 14.17 27.87
CA THR A 675 -26.34 13.25 26.88
C THR A 675 -27.35 12.70 25.85
N ALA A 676 -28.54 12.29 26.29
CA ALA A 676 -29.58 11.75 25.40
C ALA A 676 -30.13 12.80 24.42
N TYR A 677 -30.34 14.03 24.91
CA TYR A 677 -30.78 15.15 24.07
C TYR A 677 -29.73 15.50 23.01
N LEU A 678 -28.45 15.49 23.42
CA LEU A 678 -27.32 15.72 22.53
C LEU A 678 -27.19 14.61 21.48
N ALA A 679 -27.33 13.35 21.90
CA ALA A 679 -27.33 12.19 21.00
C ALA A 679 -28.44 12.32 19.94
N HIS A 680 -29.63 12.77 20.33
CA HIS A 680 -30.73 13.02 19.40
C HIS A 680 -30.45 14.13 18.40
N ARG A 681 -29.94 15.28 18.85
CA ARG A 681 -29.58 16.37 17.93
C ARG A 681 -28.50 15.97 16.93
N ILE A 682 -27.46 15.28 17.40
CA ILE A 682 -26.38 14.79 16.54
C ILE A 682 -26.92 13.75 15.56
N ALA A 683 -27.65 12.74 16.02
CA ALA A 683 -28.21 11.69 15.18
C ALA A 683 -29.11 12.26 14.07
N ARG A 684 -29.99 13.21 14.41
CA ARG A 684 -30.87 13.88 13.46
C ARG A 684 -30.11 14.64 12.38
N MET A 685 -29.05 15.35 12.77
CA MET A 685 -28.19 16.07 11.83
C MET A 685 -27.45 15.08 10.92
N MET A 686 -26.81 14.05 11.50
CA MET A 686 -26.05 13.04 10.73
C MET A 686 -26.92 12.32 9.70
N ALA A 687 -28.10 11.83 10.12
CA ALA A 687 -29.04 11.16 9.23
C ALA A 687 -29.54 12.11 8.13
N GLY A 688 -29.89 13.35 8.49
CA GLY A 688 -30.34 14.36 7.54
C GLY A 688 -29.29 14.70 6.48
N THR A 689 -28.05 14.95 6.87
CA THR A 689 -26.93 15.28 5.95
C THR A 689 -26.60 14.09 5.05
N TYR A 690 -26.58 12.86 5.59
CA TYR A 690 -26.36 11.67 4.77
C TYR A 690 -27.49 11.46 3.74
N MET A 691 -28.74 11.65 4.14
CA MET A 691 -29.87 11.52 3.22
C MET A 691 -29.86 12.61 2.14
N ASP A 692 -29.43 13.84 2.47
CA ASP A 692 -29.21 14.89 1.46
C ASP A 692 -28.14 14.46 0.45
N TYR A 693 -27.02 13.92 0.93
CA TYR A 693 -25.97 13.35 0.07
C TYR A 693 -26.50 12.24 -0.84
N VAL A 694 -27.25 11.28 -0.30
CA VAL A 694 -27.86 10.18 -1.07
C VAL A 694 -28.82 10.72 -2.12
N CYS A 695 -29.74 11.61 -1.73
CA CYS A 695 -30.76 12.14 -2.64
C CYS A 695 -30.18 12.95 -3.79
N ASN A 696 -29.08 13.67 -3.54
CA ASN A 696 -28.45 14.54 -4.54
C ASN A 696 -27.51 13.78 -5.51
N ASN A 697 -27.03 12.58 -5.14
CA ASN A 697 -25.99 11.87 -5.91
C ASN A 697 -26.40 10.48 -6.41
N MET A 698 -27.55 9.96 -5.99
CA MET A 698 -28.08 8.68 -6.48
C MET A 698 -29.00 8.92 -7.69
N LYS A 699 -28.83 8.12 -8.76
CA LYS A 699 -29.68 8.21 -9.96
C LYS A 699 -31.17 7.99 -9.66
N ASN A 700 -31.46 7.02 -8.79
CA ASN A 700 -32.81 6.72 -8.28
C ASN A 700 -32.79 6.90 -6.76
N PRO A 701 -32.98 8.13 -6.25
CA PRO A 701 -32.88 8.39 -4.83
C PRO A 701 -34.05 7.76 -4.06
N PRO A 702 -33.82 7.31 -2.81
CA PRO A 702 -34.89 6.83 -1.93
C PRO A 702 -35.87 7.97 -1.60
N SER A 703 -37.13 7.62 -1.38
CA SER A 703 -38.11 8.62 -0.91
C SER A 703 -37.85 8.93 0.56
N ARG A 704 -37.73 10.22 0.89
CA ARG A 704 -37.62 10.64 2.30
C ARG A 704 -38.99 10.56 2.96
N CYS A 705 -39.11 9.80 4.04
CA CYS A 705 -40.35 9.74 4.82
C CYS A 705 -40.57 10.99 5.67
N ARG A 706 -39.51 11.77 5.93
CA ARG A 706 -39.56 13.03 6.69
C ARG A 706 -39.67 14.23 5.75
N VAL A 707 -40.74 15.02 5.89
CA VAL A 707 -40.82 16.36 5.30
C VAL A 707 -39.95 17.31 6.11
N ARG A 708 -38.89 17.88 5.51
CA ARG A 708 -38.15 18.98 6.13
C ARG A 708 -39.07 20.20 6.21
N THR A 709 -39.52 20.57 7.41
CA THR A 709 -39.76 21.99 7.67
C THR A 709 -38.39 22.67 7.71
N PRO A 710 -38.18 23.79 6.98
CA PRO A 710 -36.95 24.56 7.09
C PRO A 710 -36.72 24.86 8.56
N THR A 711 -35.54 24.49 9.08
CA THR A 711 -35.21 24.85 10.46
C THR A 711 -35.09 26.37 10.48
N PRO A 712 -35.91 27.10 11.27
CA PRO A 712 -35.76 28.54 11.36
C PRO A 712 -34.37 28.83 11.88
N ILE A 713 -33.64 29.72 11.19
CA ILE A 713 -32.47 30.37 11.74
C ILE A 713 -32.94 30.97 13.08
N PRO A 714 -32.33 30.63 14.23
CA PRO A 714 -32.71 31.26 15.48
C PRO A 714 -32.39 32.75 15.32
N GLU A 715 -33.42 33.59 15.25
CA GLU A 715 -33.26 35.01 15.49
C GLU A 715 -32.70 35.15 16.90
N ASP A 716 -31.61 35.91 17.00
CA ASP A 716 -30.97 36.25 18.26
C ASP A 716 -32.02 36.81 19.22
N ASP A 717 -32.38 36.03 20.24
CA ASP A 717 -32.99 36.53 21.45
C ASP A 717 -31.93 37.42 22.13
N LEU A 718 -31.92 38.68 21.72
CA LEU A 718 -31.30 39.80 22.40
C LEU A 718 -31.80 39.85 23.85
N PRO A 719 -30.92 39.71 24.86
CA PRO A 719 -31.21 40.28 26.16
C PRO A 719 -30.99 41.79 26.06
N GLU A 720 -32.09 42.53 26.22
CA GLU A 720 -32.11 43.99 26.41
C GLU A 720 -31.08 44.43 27.46
N ASP A 721 -30.33 45.47 27.10
CA ASP A 721 -29.89 46.59 27.94
C ASP A 721 -29.69 46.33 29.44
N THR A 722 -28.42 46.11 29.80
CA THR A 722 -27.84 46.84 30.93
C THR A 722 -26.64 47.63 30.44
N ALA A 723 -26.93 48.86 30.06
CA ALA A 723 -25.97 49.95 29.97
C ALA A 723 -25.50 50.36 31.38
N GLU A 724 -24.39 51.11 31.40
CA GLU A 724 -23.62 51.63 32.55
C GLU A 724 -22.56 50.63 33.05
N GLY A 725 -21.26 50.87 32.95
CA GLY A 725 -20.54 52.14 32.86
C GLY A 725 -19.47 52.17 33.94
N SER A 726 -18.28 52.66 33.59
CA SER A 726 -17.05 52.88 34.41
C SER A 726 -16.34 51.62 34.92
N GLU A 727 -15.15 51.26 34.40
CA GLU A 727 -13.84 51.93 34.58
C GLU A 727 -13.35 51.98 36.03
N GLU A 728 -12.14 51.42 36.19
CA GLU A 728 -11.14 51.63 37.25
C GLU A 728 -11.32 50.94 38.61
N GLY A 729 -10.36 50.06 38.95
CA GLY A 729 -10.15 49.66 40.35
C GLY A 729 -9.30 48.42 40.60
N ARG A 730 -7.98 48.54 40.40
CA ARG A 730 -6.88 47.98 41.23
C ARG A 730 -7.04 46.62 41.94
N GLU A 731 -6.12 45.72 41.56
CA GLU A 731 -5.15 44.98 42.39
C GLU A 731 -5.36 44.94 43.92
N SER A 732 -5.58 43.74 44.46
CA SER A 732 -4.90 43.09 45.62
C SER A 732 -5.70 41.81 45.96
N GLU A 733 -5.12 40.63 45.76
CA GLU A 733 -4.41 39.81 46.76
C GLU A 733 -5.29 39.21 47.87
N GLU A 734 -5.24 37.88 47.90
CA GLU A 734 -5.28 37.00 49.08
C GLU A 734 -6.51 37.02 50.01
N THR A 735 -7.27 35.91 50.00
CA THR A 735 -7.28 34.87 51.06
C THR A 735 -8.62 34.14 51.14
N GLY A 736 -8.56 32.80 51.13
CA GLY A 736 -9.05 32.03 52.27
C GLY A 736 -10.45 31.42 52.22
N SER A 737 -10.46 30.12 52.56
CA SER A 737 -11.54 29.26 53.06
C SER A 737 -12.55 28.77 52.02
N GLU A 738 -12.54 27.49 51.61
CA GLU A 738 -12.79 26.26 52.38
C GLU A 738 -14.12 26.26 53.15
N THR A 739 -14.89 25.20 52.89
CA THR A 739 -16.06 24.59 53.57
C THR A 739 -17.19 24.42 52.56
N GLY A 740 -17.81 23.26 52.38
CA GLY A 740 -17.78 22.01 53.11
C GLY A 740 -19.13 21.28 52.92
N SER A 741 -19.11 19.98 53.24
CA SER A 741 -20.24 19.04 53.41
C SER A 741 -20.91 18.52 52.12
N ASP A 742 -20.84 17.22 51.82
CA ASP A 742 -21.39 16.05 52.55
C ASP A 742 -22.89 16.16 52.78
N TYR A 743 -23.69 15.37 52.05
CA TYR A 743 -24.79 14.58 52.61
C TYR A 743 -25.20 13.47 51.64
N ALA A 744 -25.07 12.25 52.15
CA ALA A 744 -25.74 11.04 51.67
C ALA A 744 -27.22 11.03 52.11
N THR A 745 -28.07 10.30 51.37
CA THR A 745 -29.34 9.62 51.73
C THR A 745 -30.00 9.23 50.40
N ASP A 746 -30.07 7.97 49.97
CA ASP A 746 -30.72 6.79 50.54
C ASP A 746 -32.24 6.93 50.79
N GLU A 747 -32.93 5.87 50.35
CA GLU A 747 -34.33 5.48 50.55
C GLU A 747 -35.46 6.10 49.70
N GLY A 748 -36.22 5.20 49.04
CA GLY A 748 -37.64 5.40 48.80
C GLY A 748 -38.28 4.63 47.63
N PRO A 749 -38.96 3.49 47.87
CA PRO A 749 -39.78 2.77 46.89
C PRO A 749 -41.28 3.09 47.01
N ASN A 750 -42.05 2.73 45.97
CA ASN A 750 -43.46 2.25 45.94
C ASN A 750 -44.42 2.94 44.95
N VAL A 751 -44.91 2.10 44.02
CA VAL A 751 -46.33 1.79 43.74
C VAL A 751 -47.27 2.94 43.36
N GLY A 752 -47.76 2.89 42.11
CA GLY A 752 -48.87 3.76 41.68
C GLY A 752 -49.49 3.40 40.33
N ARG A 753 -50.39 2.41 40.35
CA ARG A 753 -51.42 2.07 39.34
C ARG A 753 -51.92 3.27 38.49
N ARG A 754 -52.13 3.05 37.18
CA ARG A 754 -53.39 3.43 36.52
C ARG A 754 -53.61 2.72 35.17
N ARG A 755 -54.68 1.91 35.15
CA ARG A 755 -55.42 1.42 33.96
C ARG A 755 -56.32 2.54 33.42
N VAL A 756 -56.36 2.72 32.09
CA VAL A 756 -57.52 3.21 31.29
C VAL A 756 -57.29 2.67 29.87
N ARG A 757 -57.79 1.50 29.45
CA ARG A 757 -59.11 1.19 28.86
C ARG A 757 -59.75 2.33 28.04
N ARG A 758 -59.68 2.22 26.71
CA ARG A 758 -60.78 2.54 25.79
C ARG A 758 -60.78 1.53 24.64
N ASN A 759 -61.83 0.70 24.64
CA ASN A 759 -62.37 -0.05 23.51
C ASN A 759 -63.16 0.91 22.61
N VAL A 760 -63.59 0.39 21.44
CA VAL A 760 -64.60 0.86 20.45
C VAL A 760 -63.91 0.98 19.10
N GLU A 761 -64.28 0.37 17.98
CA GLU A 761 -65.33 -0.54 17.44
C GLU A 761 -64.70 -0.97 16.08
N LEU A 762 -64.54 -2.24 15.72
CA LEU A 762 -65.50 -3.18 15.14
C LEU A 762 -66.22 -2.68 13.87
N GLU A 763 -66.10 -3.52 12.82
CA GLU A 763 -67.02 -3.79 11.70
C GLU A 763 -66.72 -3.22 10.28
N SER A 764 -66.42 -4.17 9.38
CA SER A 764 -66.64 -4.32 7.92
C SER A 764 -65.52 -5.25 7.43
N ASP A 765 -65.69 -6.58 7.29
CA ASP A 765 -66.69 -7.39 6.58
C ASP A 765 -66.92 -6.93 5.14
N ASP A 766 -66.75 -7.91 4.23
CA ASP A 766 -67.04 -8.01 2.79
C ASP A 766 -65.77 -8.46 2.03
N ASP A 767 -65.63 -9.77 1.76
CA ASP A 767 -66.05 -10.44 0.50
C ASP A 767 -64.88 -10.35 -0.53
N ASP A 768 -64.42 -11.36 -1.26
CA ASP A 768 -64.97 -12.65 -1.67
C ASP A 768 -63.88 -13.41 -2.48
N GLU A 769 -64.09 -14.72 -2.65
CA GLU A 769 -63.70 -15.57 -3.81
C GLU A 769 -62.19 -15.87 -4.00
N ASP A 770 -61.69 -17.05 -3.60
CA ASP A 770 -61.79 -18.37 -4.26
C ASP A 770 -61.34 -18.34 -5.73
N GLU A 771 -60.26 -19.08 -6.05
CA GLU A 771 -60.21 -20.04 -7.19
C GLU A 771 -58.83 -20.72 -7.30
N GLU A 772 -58.87 -22.06 -7.15
CA GLU A 772 -58.14 -23.13 -7.87
C GLU A 772 -56.62 -23.28 -7.62
N GLU A 773 -56.17 -24.29 -6.87
CA GLU A 773 -56.09 -25.72 -7.21
C GLU A 773 -55.34 -25.99 -8.52
N ASP A 774 -54.02 -26.18 -8.42
CA ASP A 774 -53.28 -27.07 -9.32
C ASP A 774 -52.31 -27.91 -8.47
N GLU A 775 -52.75 -29.13 -8.19
CA GLU A 775 -51.96 -30.23 -7.67
C GLU A 775 -51.08 -30.79 -8.81
N GLU A 776 -49.77 -30.55 -8.76
CA GLU A 776 -48.81 -31.37 -9.50
C GLU A 776 -47.83 -32.03 -8.53
N GLU A 777 -48.12 -33.31 -8.27
CA GLU A 777 -47.21 -34.30 -7.71
C GLU A 777 -46.03 -34.51 -8.67
N GLU A 778 -44.83 -34.03 -8.33
CA GLU A 778 -43.59 -34.54 -8.92
C GLU A 778 -42.56 -34.90 -7.84
N ASP A 779 -42.51 -36.21 -7.59
CA ASP A 779 -41.36 -37.04 -7.24
C ASP A 779 -40.20 -36.40 -6.46
N GLY A 780 -40.15 -36.81 -5.19
CA GLY A 780 -39.00 -36.66 -4.31
C GLY A 780 -37.72 -37.26 -4.90
N VAL A 781 -36.92 -36.41 -5.53
CA VAL A 781 -35.49 -36.63 -5.66
C VAL A 781 -34.85 -36.08 -4.40
N GLU A 782 -34.58 -36.97 -3.42
CA GLU A 782 -33.65 -36.67 -2.31
C GLU A 782 -32.31 -36.24 -2.92
N ARG A 783 -32.10 -34.92 -3.08
CA ARG A 783 -30.82 -34.36 -3.51
C ARG A 783 -29.77 -34.77 -2.49
N GLN A 784 -28.91 -35.71 -2.88
CA GLN A 784 -27.69 -36.04 -2.15
C GLN A 784 -26.86 -34.78 -1.98
N PHE A 785 -26.52 -34.50 -0.72
CA PHE A 785 -25.67 -33.39 -0.30
C PHE A 785 -24.31 -33.47 -1.00
N ASP A 786 -24.05 -32.58 -1.96
CA ASP A 786 -22.78 -32.47 -2.66
C ASP A 786 -21.76 -31.66 -1.82
N PRO A 787 -20.66 -32.27 -1.36
CA PRO A 787 -19.62 -31.59 -0.59
C PRO A 787 -18.99 -30.40 -1.35
N GLU A 788 -18.91 -30.44 -2.69
CA GLU A 788 -18.34 -29.34 -3.47
C GLU A 788 -19.26 -28.13 -3.51
N GLU A 789 -20.58 -28.34 -3.57
CA GLU A 789 -21.57 -27.27 -3.53
C GLU A 789 -21.62 -26.62 -2.15
N ALA A 790 -21.55 -27.42 -1.08
CA ALA A 790 -21.40 -26.92 0.28
C ALA A 790 -20.09 -26.13 0.47
N ALA A 791 -18.99 -26.54 -0.17
CA ALA A 791 -17.72 -25.81 -0.15
C ALA A 791 -17.81 -24.47 -0.92
N ARG A 792 -18.54 -24.42 -2.04
CA ARG A 792 -18.79 -23.18 -2.80
C ARG A 792 -19.67 -22.21 -2.02
N VAL A 793 -20.73 -22.70 -1.37
CA VAL A 793 -21.58 -21.88 -0.49
C VAL A 793 -20.79 -21.42 0.74
N ALA A 794 -19.99 -22.28 1.37
CA ALA A 794 -19.10 -21.89 2.46
C ALA A 794 -18.02 -20.90 2.01
N PHE A 795 -17.56 -20.95 0.76
CA PHE A 795 -16.61 -20.00 0.19
C PHE A 795 -17.26 -18.63 -0.08
N LEU A 796 -18.46 -18.61 -0.66
CA LEU A 796 -19.28 -17.40 -0.82
C LEU A 796 -19.67 -16.79 0.54
N LEU A 797 -20.05 -17.60 1.51
CA LEU A 797 -20.38 -17.16 2.88
C LEU A 797 -19.14 -16.73 3.67
N ASN A 798 -17.97 -17.36 3.49
CA ASN A 798 -16.70 -16.89 4.08
C ASN A 798 -16.21 -15.58 3.45
N THR A 799 -16.81 -15.12 2.36
CA THR A 799 -16.63 -13.75 1.88
C THR A 799 -17.33 -12.73 2.80
N PHE A 800 -18.25 -13.19 3.67
CA PHE A 800 -18.80 -12.43 4.76
C PHE A 800 -17.98 -12.62 6.05
N SER A 801 -17.10 -11.66 6.29
CA SER A 801 -16.69 -11.25 7.64
C SER A 801 -16.01 -12.32 8.53
N MET A 802 -14.72 -12.55 8.29
CA MET A 802 -13.77 -12.64 9.41
C MET A 802 -12.76 -11.49 9.28
N ASN A 803 -13.00 -10.43 10.06
CA ASN A 803 -12.15 -9.24 10.21
C ASN A 803 -11.91 -8.38 8.96
N GLY A 804 -12.97 -8.10 8.18
CA GLY A 804 -13.05 -6.94 7.28
C GLY A 804 -12.10 -6.90 6.07
N ASN A 805 -11.20 -7.85 5.88
CA ASN A 805 -10.29 -7.90 4.73
C ASN A 805 -10.78 -8.93 3.71
N VAL A 806 -11.42 -8.46 2.64
CA VAL A 806 -11.84 -9.29 1.51
C VAL A 806 -10.65 -9.47 0.57
N ILE A 807 -9.90 -10.56 0.72
CA ILE A 807 -8.89 -10.96 -0.27
C ILE A 807 -9.61 -11.71 -1.38
N PHE A 808 -9.72 -11.09 -2.56
CA PHE A 808 -10.23 -11.73 -3.78
C PHE A 808 -9.19 -12.75 -4.28
N VAL A 809 -9.57 -14.03 -4.33
CA VAL A 809 -8.80 -15.09 -4.99
C VAL A 809 -9.61 -15.54 -6.20
N GLU A 810 -9.08 -15.32 -7.39
CA GLU A 810 -9.67 -15.79 -8.65
C GLU A 810 -9.62 -17.33 -8.69
N ASN A 811 -10.76 -17.96 -8.91
CA ASN A 811 -10.83 -19.37 -9.28
C ASN A 811 -10.88 -19.43 -10.81
N GLU A 812 -9.85 -19.99 -11.43
CA GLU A 812 -9.89 -20.40 -12.83
C GLU A 812 -10.79 -21.64 -12.92
N GLY A 813 -12.06 -21.44 -13.24
CA GLY A 813 -12.99 -22.52 -13.53
C GLY A 813 -14.26 -21.94 -14.13
N ASP A 814 -14.52 -22.31 -15.39
CA ASP A 814 -15.72 -21.95 -16.13
C ASP A 814 -16.97 -22.38 -15.34
N VAL A 815 -17.63 -21.43 -14.69
CA VAL A 815 -18.95 -21.62 -14.10
C VAL A 815 -19.85 -20.59 -14.76
N GLU A 816 -20.56 -21.04 -15.80
CA GLU A 816 -21.63 -20.29 -16.42
C GLU A 816 -22.78 -20.15 -15.39
N ASP A 817 -23.28 -18.91 -15.23
CA ASP A 817 -24.40 -18.48 -14.38
C ASP A 817 -24.19 -18.35 -12.84
N ASP A 818 -23.67 -17.19 -12.43
CA ASP A 818 -23.60 -16.67 -11.05
C ASP A 818 -24.99 -16.27 -10.46
N ARG A 819 -25.97 -17.18 -10.46
CA ARG A 819 -27.13 -17.05 -9.58
C ARG A 819 -27.24 -18.32 -8.74
N VAL A 820 -26.91 -18.19 -7.46
CA VAL A 820 -27.23 -19.24 -6.47
C VAL A 820 -28.75 -19.43 -6.51
N PRO A 821 -29.24 -20.62 -6.90
CA PRO A 821 -30.67 -20.88 -6.97
C PRO A 821 -31.35 -20.63 -5.61
N ASP A 822 -32.51 -19.98 -5.61
CA ASP A 822 -33.20 -19.56 -4.38
C ASP A 822 -33.56 -20.77 -3.48
N ASP A 823 -33.79 -21.94 -4.07
CA ASP A 823 -33.99 -23.20 -3.34
C ASP A 823 -32.77 -23.59 -2.50
N VAL A 824 -31.54 -23.32 -2.95
CA VAL A 824 -30.31 -23.59 -2.18
C VAL A 824 -30.18 -22.64 -0.99
N ILE A 825 -30.55 -21.37 -1.17
CA ILE A 825 -30.58 -20.37 -0.09
C ILE A 825 -31.64 -20.77 0.94
N ASP A 826 -32.83 -21.14 0.48
CA ASP A 826 -33.92 -21.56 1.35
C ASP A 826 -33.61 -22.86 2.09
N ASN A 827 -32.97 -23.83 1.43
CA ASN A 827 -32.54 -25.06 2.08
C ASN A 827 -31.43 -24.80 3.11
N PHE A 828 -30.50 -23.90 2.82
CA PHE A 828 -29.49 -23.45 3.79
C PHE A 828 -30.15 -22.79 5.00
N ILE A 829 -31.06 -21.84 4.80
CA ILE A 829 -31.80 -21.16 5.88
C ILE A 829 -32.62 -22.17 6.71
N ARG A 830 -33.29 -23.13 6.06
CA ARG A 830 -34.06 -24.18 6.75
C ARG A 830 -33.19 -25.15 7.55
N ASN A 831 -31.97 -25.45 7.08
CA ASN A 831 -31.09 -26.45 7.71
C ASN A 831 -30.07 -25.87 8.70
N VAL A 832 -29.87 -24.55 8.73
CA VAL A 832 -29.02 -23.89 9.74
C VAL A 832 -29.72 -23.97 11.11
N ARG A 833 -29.41 -25.02 11.87
CA ARG A 833 -29.97 -25.26 13.21
C ARG A 833 -29.34 -24.37 14.29
N ARG A 834 -28.15 -23.81 14.06
CA ARG A 834 -27.45 -22.88 14.99
C ARG A 834 -26.43 -22.02 14.25
N VAL A 835 -26.54 -20.71 14.43
CA VAL A 835 -25.47 -19.74 14.12
C VAL A 835 -24.83 -19.34 15.45
N HIS A 836 -23.58 -19.74 15.67
CA HIS A 836 -22.80 -19.19 16.78
C HIS A 836 -22.23 -17.85 16.34
N MET A 837 -22.90 -16.76 16.70
CA MET A 837 -22.25 -15.46 16.76
C MET A 837 -21.52 -15.41 18.11
N GLU A 838 -20.19 -15.48 18.11
CA GLU A 838 -19.44 -15.12 19.31
C GLU A 838 -19.67 -13.63 19.56
N PRO A 839 -20.35 -13.22 20.65
CA PRO A 839 -20.44 -11.82 20.98
C PRO A 839 -19.03 -11.34 21.33
N ASP A 840 -18.64 -10.20 20.76
CA ASP A 840 -17.40 -9.49 21.09
C ASP A 840 -17.26 -9.38 22.62
N MET A 841 -16.34 -10.18 23.18
CA MET A 841 -16.12 -10.33 24.62
C MET A 841 -15.50 -9.07 25.25
N SER A 842 -15.34 -7.98 24.51
CA SER A 842 -14.81 -6.71 25.04
C SER A 842 -15.85 -5.87 25.81
N ALA A 843 -17.14 -6.24 25.82
CA ALA A 843 -18.19 -5.38 26.37
C ALA A 843 -18.67 -5.63 27.82
N PRO A 844 -18.71 -6.85 28.41
CA PRO A 844 -19.41 -7.01 29.69
C PRO A 844 -18.54 -6.77 30.94
N TYR A 845 -17.24 -6.48 30.82
CA TYR A 845 -16.40 -6.18 32.00
C TYR A 845 -16.49 -4.73 32.52
N LEU A 846 -17.34 -3.87 31.94
CA LEU A 846 -17.41 -2.46 32.32
C LEU A 846 -18.67 -2.01 33.08
N ASN A 847 -19.61 -2.89 33.40
CA ASN A 847 -20.85 -2.50 34.09
C ASN A 847 -21.26 -3.43 35.25
N ILE A 848 -20.31 -4.00 35.99
CA ILE A 848 -20.63 -4.55 37.32
C ILE A 848 -20.45 -3.42 38.33
N PRO A 849 -21.52 -2.93 38.98
CA PRO A 849 -21.38 -1.99 40.10
C PRO A 849 -20.62 -2.71 41.21
N LEU A 850 -19.51 -2.12 41.65
CA LEU A 850 -18.81 -2.54 42.86
C LEU A 850 -19.65 -2.13 44.06
N ASP A 851 -20.45 -3.07 44.56
CA ASP A 851 -20.73 -3.23 46.00
C ASP A 851 -20.76 -4.74 46.32
#